data_AF-A0A2H3TIY5-F1
#
_entry.id   AF-A0A2H3TIY5-F1
#
_cell.length_a   1.000
_cell.length_b   1.000
_cell.length_c   1.000
_cell.angle_alpha   90.00
_cell.angle_beta   90.00
_cell.angle_gamma   90.00
#
_symmetry.space_group_name_H-M   'P 1'
#
loop_
_entity.id
_entity.type
_entity.pdbx_description
1 polymer ?
#
loop_
_entity_poly.entity_id
_entity_poly.type
_entity_poly.pdbx_seq_one_letter_code
_entity_poly.pdbx_strand_id
1 'polypeptide(L)'
;MAINIFYGRQRRFVSRRLTYLVLVLIVFAYSTLTLLSPNAAQTDVAEDAAKADASSKIKTSVDGIRHSLKKGVTELNPFRGPAHPPPTRAQDSYQGTSWWADWKWLSVPFSSSLTLDEDRALLPPLQDRPFIYCYYDATVKKSREEKDADSDLLLTWRRAWWAQGFRPTILGSSEAIGNPMYQELQRLEVQPELKSDLMRWLAWQSMGTGMLVDYILLPIAHTEDPLLVFLRRGKYPAMTRWKGLESALFVGPKEEVTKTIRKVMDSPTLKSAKSVIDASTKNDFKVDKAQTALVHYSPEIIKKQYPKVHDSITNGRARGLGALNRLINAHLHAVWQSSFPEGIEVLKPFPEHTTEMVTPALKLADSLAFCPDNPIPSSCPPGISSCAHCAAGTTSMKVTTPEQYQNTSGAFAIGTVPHPWTLATLTSLKERVDVSWIRKEAPRDPWLETITKGLLGSKVSSNSRIMHFKQAVADEHAPTHALWLSAEADIPPDLEWYFGFRIPKGLGETYMAMSGKIEQGPMPGKVKADKPAKAERAAKADGDTRPEKPQPRPEDTPKGKELTPKEMQAKEKALLEHAKKIVAFKKSTVDTRLRASLEAWNLADTEAWKFARAFLARRSMERIEWEKQESKYSGGAGSEKGRNAWSRWKDSKERE
;
A
#
# COMPACT_ATOMS: atom_id res chain seq x y z
N MET A 1 -33.72 27.42 39.23
CA MET A 1 -33.88 26.01 39.67
C MET A 1 -32.55 25.55 40.25
N ALA A 2 -32.62 25.02 41.48
CA ALA A 2 -31.51 24.75 42.38
C ALA A 2 -30.66 23.52 41.96
N ILE A 3 -29.33 23.67 42.00
CA ILE A 3 -28.35 23.04 42.92
C ILE A 3 -28.31 21.50 42.87
N ASN A 4 -27.17 20.93 42.42
CA ASN A 4 -26.33 20.08 43.30
C ASN A 4 -24.96 19.73 42.70
N ILE A 5 -23.94 20.02 43.51
CA ILE A 5 -22.53 19.62 43.46
C ILE A 5 -22.41 18.32 44.28
N PHE A 6 -21.62 17.33 43.84
CA PHE A 6 -20.97 16.41 44.79
C PHE A 6 -19.62 15.88 44.28
N TYR A 7 -18.57 16.29 44.98
CA TYR A 7 -17.28 15.59 45.09
C TYR A 7 -17.44 14.28 45.87
N GLY A 8 -16.73 13.22 45.48
CA GLY A 8 -16.78 11.90 46.14
C GLY A 8 -15.43 11.20 46.24
N ARG A 9 -14.81 11.36 47.42
CA ARG A 9 -13.67 10.65 48.05
C ARG A 9 -13.41 9.19 47.62
N GLN A 10 -12.14 8.81 47.47
CA GLN A 10 -11.68 7.42 47.41
C GLN A 10 -12.06 6.65 48.69
N ARG A 11 -12.72 5.49 48.53
CA ARG A 11 -12.87 4.48 49.59
C ARG A 11 -12.08 3.23 49.22
N ARG A 12 -11.01 2.96 49.97
CA ARG A 12 -10.34 1.65 50.00
C ARG A 12 -11.30 0.63 50.63
N PHE A 13 -11.76 -0.35 49.86
CA PHE A 13 -12.32 -1.60 50.37
C PHE A 13 -11.51 -2.76 49.80
N VAL A 14 -10.37 -3.06 50.42
CA VAL A 14 -9.73 -4.38 50.23
C VAL A 14 -10.45 -5.31 51.19
N SER A 15 -11.36 -6.14 50.67
CA SER A 15 -12.07 -7.10 51.51
C SER A 15 -11.07 -8.16 52.00
N ARG A 16 -11.03 -8.40 53.31
CA ARG A 16 -10.21 -9.46 53.93
C ARG A 16 -10.41 -10.84 53.28
N ARG A 17 -11.56 -11.07 52.64
CA ARG A 17 -11.89 -12.31 51.92
C ARG A 17 -11.06 -12.51 50.65
N LEU A 18 -10.68 -11.42 49.96
CA LEU A 18 -9.82 -11.49 48.77
C LEU A 18 -8.38 -11.86 49.15
N THR A 19 -7.89 -11.36 50.29
CA THR A 19 -6.56 -11.68 50.80
C THR A 19 -6.42 -13.15 51.19
N TYR A 20 -7.47 -13.73 51.80
CA TYR A 20 -7.52 -15.16 52.10
C TYR A 20 -7.56 -16.02 50.83
N LEU A 21 -8.32 -15.61 49.82
CA LEU A 21 -8.43 -16.36 48.56
C LEU A 21 -7.09 -16.38 47.80
N VAL A 22 -6.36 -15.26 47.79
CA VAL A 22 -5.01 -15.18 47.20
C VAL A 22 -4.02 -16.04 47.98
N LEU A 23 -4.06 -16.06 49.32
CA LEU A 23 -3.20 -16.92 50.14
C LEU A 23 -3.46 -18.41 49.89
N VAL A 24 -4.72 -18.83 49.78
CA VAL A 24 -5.08 -20.22 49.47
C VAL A 24 -4.59 -20.62 48.08
N LEU A 25 -4.71 -19.73 47.08
CA LEU A 25 -4.20 -19.97 45.73
C LEU A 25 -2.67 -20.10 45.70
N ILE A 26 -1.94 -19.30 46.48
CA ILE A 26 -0.48 -19.38 46.58
C ILE A 26 -0.05 -20.70 47.24
N VAL A 27 -0.71 -21.11 48.33
CA VAL A 27 -0.42 -22.39 49.00
C VAL A 27 -0.73 -23.57 48.08
N PHE A 28 -1.85 -23.51 47.35
CA PHE A 28 -2.21 -24.52 46.37
C PHE A 28 -1.15 -24.62 45.26
N ALA A 29 -0.75 -23.50 44.66
CA ALA A 29 0.29 -23.46 43.63
C ALA A 29 1.64 -24.02 44.12
N TYR A 30 2.03 -23.69 45.36
CA TYR A 30 3.28 -24.20 45.94
C TYR A 30 3.21 -25.70 46.20
N SER A 31 2.08 -26.21 46.71
CA SER A 31 1.89 -27.65 46.93
C SER A 31 1.87 -28.46 45.63
N THR A 32 1.32 -27.90 44.55
CA THR A 32 1.33 -28.56 43.24
C THR A 32 2.71 -28.59 42.60
N LEU A 33 3.55 -27.56 42.83
CA LEU A 33 4.93 -27.55 42.31
C LEU A 33 5.85 -28.54 43.03
N THR A 34 5.66 -28.74 44.34
CA THR A 34 6.48 -29.70 45.12
C THR A 34 6.08 -31.15 44.90
N LEU A 35 4.81 -31.44 44.57
CA LEU A 35 4.32 -32.79 44.27
C LEU A 35 4.62 -33.27 42.84
N LEU A 36 4.95 -32.37 41.90
CA LEU A 36 5.15 -32.69 40.48
C LEU A 36 6.61 -32.57 40.00
N SER A 37 7.57 -32.44 40.92
CA SER A 37 9.00 -32.43 40.58
C SER A 37 9.61 -33.84 40.72
N PRO A 38 10.05 -34.50 39.63
CA PRO A 38 10.71 -35.80 39.71
C PRO A 38 12.22 -35.62 39.94
N ASN A 39 12.72 -36.06 41.09
CA ASN A 39 14.15 -36.32 41.28
C ASN A 39 14.47 -37.72 40.74
N ALA A 40 15.45 -37.79 39.85
CA ALA A 40 15.96 -39.01 39.25
C ALA A 40 16.94 -39.73 40.21
N ALA A 41 16.81 -41.06 40.32
CA ALA A 41 17.92 -41.97 40.59
C ALA A 41 17.56 -43.39 40.10
N GLN A 42 18.58 -44.05 39.54
CA GLN A 42 18.62 -45.35 38.86
C GLN A 42 18.42 -46.53 39.83
N THR A 43 17.94 -47.68 39.33
CA THR A 43 18.67 -48.98 39.29
C THR A 43 17.82 -50.13 38.72
N ASP A 44 18.54 -51.16 38.32
CA ASP A 44 18.29 -52.30 37.44
C ASP A 44 17.34 -53.44 37.90
N VAL A 45 16.76 -54.10 36.88
CA VAL A 45 16.64 -55.56 36.61
C VAL A 45 15.72 -56.49 37.45
N ALA A 46 15.01 -57.34 36.68
CA ALA A 46 14.57 -58.73 36.89
C ALA A 46 13.07 -59.06 37.11
N GLU A 47 12.57 -59.82 36.11
CA GLU A 47 11.76 -61.05 36.14
C GLU A 47 10.42 -61.16 36.89
N ASP A 48 9.41 -61.56 36.09
CA ASP A 48 8.36 -62.57 36.33
C ASP A 48 7.71 -62.70 37.71
N ALA A 49 6.39 -62.54 37.76
CA ALA A 49 5.48 -63.64 38.12
C ALA A 49 3.99 -63.25 38.04
N ALA A 50 3.23 -64.28 37.73
CA ALA A 50 1.81 -64.31 37.45
C ALA A 50 0.89 -64.21 38.69
N LYS A 51 -0.34 -63.78 38.42
CA LYS A 51 -1.64 -64.26 38.96
C LYS A 51 -1.90 -64.26 40.48
N ALA A 52 -3.04 -63.62 40.82
CA ALA A 52 -4.07 -63.93 41.83
C ALA A 52 -4.37 -62.67 42.66
N ASP A 53 -5.37 -61.88 42.28
CA ASP A 53 -6.81 -62.06 42.55
C ASP A 53 -7.15 -62.02 44.06
N ALA A 54 -7.58 -60.83 44.52
CA ALA A 54 -8.38 -60.64 45.72
C ALA A 54 -8.99 -59.22 45.75
N SER A 55 -10.13 -59.07 45.07
CA SER A 55 -11.33 -58.35 45.54
C SER A 55 -11.15 -57.30 46.66
N SER A 56 -11.31 -56.01 46.33
CA SER A 56 -12.57 -55.29 46.61
C SER A 56 -12.46 -53.77 46.38
N LYS A 57 -13.61 -53.20 45.99
CA LYS A 57 -14.06 -51.82 46.21
C LYS A 57 -13.64 -50.70 45.23
N ILE A 58 -14.74 -50.18 44.64
CA ILE A 58 -15.04 -48.78 44.27
C ILE A 58 -14.96 -48.49 42.77
N LYS A 59 -16.16 -48.38 42.18
CA LYS A 59 -16.43 -47.71 40.90
C LYS A 59 -15.94 -46.26 40.99
N THR A 60 -14.81 -45.96 40.36
CA THR A 60 -14.48 -44.59 39.96
C THR A 60 -14.53 -44.49 38.44
N SER A 61 -15.28 -43.51 37.97
CA SER A 61 -15.50 -43.17 36.57
C SER A 61 -14.19 -42.76 35.89
N VAL A 62 -13.49 -43.73 35.29
CA VAL A 62 -12.31 -43.49 34.43
C VAL A 62 -12.74 -43.11 33.00
N ASP A 63 -14.01 -43.33 32.63
CA ASP A 63 -14.52 -43.01 31.30
C ASP A 63 -14.71 -41.50 31.07
N GLY A 64 -15.07 -40.74 32.11
CA GLY A 64 -15.20 -39.28 32.02
C GLY A 64 -13.87 -38.54 31.78
N ILE A 65 -12.78 -39.02 32.38
CA ILE A 65 -11.45 -38.41 32.24
C ILE A 65 -10.84 -38.75 30.88
N ARG A 66 -11.05 -39.99 30.38
CA ARG A 66 -10.69 -40.37 29.00
C ARG A 66 -11.46 -39.57 27.94
N HIS A 67 -12.74 -39.27 28.17
CA HIS A 67 -13.53 -38.48 27.22
C HIS A 67 -13.16 -36.98 27.24
N SER A 68 -12.72 -36.45 28.39
CA SER A 68 -12.24 -35.07 28.51
C SER A 68 -10.83 -34.87 27.93
N LEU A 69 -9.93 -35.84 28.12
CA LEU A 69 -8.59 -35.82 27.50
C LEU A 69 -8.68 -36.04 25.98
N LYS A 70 -9.60 -36.88 25.49
CA LYS A 70 -9.85 -36.99 24.05
C LYS A 70 -10.39 -35.69 23.44
N LYS A 71 -11.25 -34.94 24.15
CA LYS A 71 -11.73 -33.62 23.68
C LYS A 71 -10.59 -32.59 23.59
N GLY A 72 -9.76 -32.49 24.64
CA GLY A 72 -8.60 -31.58 24.65
C GLY A 72 -7.54 -31.92 23.60
N VAL A 73 -7.30 -33.21 23.33
CA VAL A 73 -6.36 -33.66 22.28
C VAL A 73 -6.97 -33.49 20.87
N THR A 74 -8.30 -33.52 20.72
CA THR A 74 -8.97 -33.21 19.43
C THR A 74 -9.10 -31.72 19.13
N GLU A 75 -9.07 -30.84 20.14
CA GLU A 75 -8.97 -29.38 19.95
C GLU A 75 -7.54 -28.92 19.65
N LEU A 76 -6.54 -29.69 20.10
CA LEU A 76 -5.13 -29.48 19.80
C LEU A 76 -4.65 -30.16 18.52
N ASN A 77 -5.57 -30.65 17.67
CA ASN A 77 -5.18 -31.18 16.36
C ASN A 77 -4.89 -30.01 15.41
N PRO A 78 -3.61 -29.72 15.07
CA PRO A 78 -3.28 -28.62 14.17
C PRO A 78 -3.76 -28.85 12.73
N PHE A 79 -4.26 -30.06 12.43
CA PHE A 79 -4.80 -30.45 11.12
C PHE A 79 -6.33 -30.40 11.05
N ARG A 80 -7.04 -29.99 12.11
CA ARG A 80 -8.49 -29.78 12.05
C ARG A 80 -8.77 -28.43 11.41
N GLY A 81 -9.35 -28.45 10.20
CA GLY A 81 -9.82 -27.23 9.53
C GLY A 81 -10.88 -26.50 10.37
N PRO A 82 -11.08 -25.18 10.12
CA PRO A 82 -12.09 -24.42 10.85
C PRO A 82 -13.49 -25.01 10.63
N ALA A 83 -14.29 -25.05 11.69
CA ALA A 83 -15.66 -25.59 11.63
C ALA A 83 -16.68 -24.57 11.08
N HIS A 84 -16.35 -23.28 11.16
CA HIS A 84 -17.21 -22.18 10.73
C HIS A 84 -16.38 -21.11 10.00
N PRO A 85 -16.97 -20.41 9.02
CA PRO A 85 -16.29 -19.32 8.33
C PRO A 85 -15.95 -18.19 9.31
N PRO A 86 -14.81 -17.50 9.14
CA PRO A 86 -14.44 -16.38 9.99
C PRO A 86 -15.42 -15.21 9.78
N PRO A 87 -15.65 -14.38 10.82
CA PRO A 87 -16.59 -13.28 10.73
C PRO A 87 -16.21 -12.28 9.64
N THR A 88 -17.20 -11.67 9.01
CA THR A 88 -17.02 -10.64 7.98
C THR A 88 -17.24 -9.27 8.60
N ARG A 89 -16.25 -8.38 8.48
CA ARG A 89 -16.34 -6.97 8.89
C ARG A 89 -16.58 -6.06 7.69
N ALA A 90 -17.09 -4.85 7.92
CA ALA A 90 -17.29 -3.87 6.85
C ALA A 90 -15.97 -3.50 6.14
N GLN A 91 -14.86 -3.52 6.88
CA GLN A 91 -13.50 -3.23 6.40
C GLN A 91 -12.83 -4.40 5.67
N ASP A 92 -13.50 -5.56 5.57
CA ASP A 92 -12.94 -6.78 4.95
C ASP A 92 -13.27 -6.89 3.46
N SER A 93 -13.79 -5.82 2.84
CA SER A 93 -14.12 -5.81 1.42
C SER A 93 -13.96 -4.42 0.79
N TYR A 94 -13.48 -4.39 -0.45
CA TYR A 94 -13.34 -3.16 -1.23
C TYR A 94 -13.25 -3.48 -2.73
N GLN A 95 -13.85 -2.63 -3.57
CA GLN A 95 -13.82 -2.76 -5.04
C GLN A 95 -14.16 -4.17 -5.58
N GLY A 96 -15.15 -4.83 -4.96
CA GLY A 96 -15.61 -6.16 -5.39
C GLY A 96 -14.67 -7.30 -5.02
N THR A 97 -13.68 -7.07 -4.15
CA THR A 97 -12.83 -8.08 -3.52
C THR A 97 -13.12 -8.16 -2.03
N SER A 98 -12.87 -9.32 -1.42
CA SER A 98 -12.98 -9.50 0.02
C SER A 98 -11.79 -10.27 0.57
N TRP A 99 -11.45 -10.04 1.84
CA TRP A 99 -10.34 -10.72 2.48
C TRP A 99 -10.59 -11.01 3.96
N TRP A 100 -9.76 -11.87 4.52
CA TRP A 100 -9.61 -12.09 5.95
C TRP A 100 -8.14 -11.91 6.30
N ALA A 101 -7.84 -11.06 7.27
CA ALA A 101 -6.49 -10.81 7.72
C ALA A 101 -6.15 -11.72 8.92
N ASP A 102 -5.19 -12.61 8.77
CA ASP A 102 -4.76 -13.52 9.82
C ASP A 102 -3.27 -13.85 9.69
N TRP A 103 -2.59 -14.06 10.81
CA TRP A 103 -1.15 -14.38 10.82
C TRP A 103 -0.85 -15.74 10.16
N LYS A 104 -1.84 -16.63 10.02
CA LYS A 104 -1.76 -17.92 9.33
C LYS A 104 -1.82 -17.82 7.79
N TRP A 105 -1.75 -16.62 7.21
CA TRP A 105 -1.87 -16.42 5.76
C TRP A 105 -0.87 -17.20 4.89
N LEU A 106 0.31 -17.52 5.44
CA LEU A 106 1.31 -18.41 4.81
C LEU A 106 1.31 -19.85 5.37
N SER A 107 0.24 -20.29 6.04
CA SER A 107 0.14 -21.68 6.51
C SER A 107 -0.54 -22.62 5.51
N VAL A 108 -1.28 -22.08 4.54
CA VAL A 108 -2.06 -22.84 3.55
C VAL A 108 -1.93 -22.24 2.14
N PRO A 109 -1.90 -23.07 1.08
CA PRO A 109 -1.81 -22.59 -0.30
C PRO A 109 -3.05 -21.82 -0.74
N PHE A 110 -4.24 -22.27 -0.34
CA PHE A 110 -5.51 -21.69 -0.78
C PHE A 110 -6.22 -21.00 0.36
N SER A 111 -6.73 -19.78 0.11
CA SER A 111 -7.44 -18.99 1.11
C SER A 111 -8.69 -19.71 1.64
N SER A 112 -9.42 -20.41 0.76
CA SER A 112 -10.64 -21.15 1.09
C SER A 112 -10.43 -22.24 2.15
N SER A 113 -9.22 -22.77 2.30
CA SER A 113 -8.89 -23.74 3.36
C SER A 113 -9.11 -23.20 4.77
N LEU A 114 -8.99 -21.89 4.98
CA LEU A 114 -9.21 -21.25 6.28
C LEU A 114 -10.39 -20.28 6.29
N THR A 115 -10.72 -19.64 5.16
CA THR A 115 -11.90 -18.76 5.07
C THR A 115 -13.20 -19.54 4.92
N LEU A 116 -13.15 -20.79 4.45
CA LEU A 116 -14.33 -21.56 4.01
C LEU A 116 -15.18 -20.82 2.97
N ASP A 117 -14.55 -19.89 2.23
CA ASP A 117 -15.16 -19.01 1.24
C ASP A 117 -14.20 -18.87 0.05
N GLU A 118 -14.64 -19.32 -1.12
CA GLU A 118 -13.85 -19.29 -2.36
C GLU A 118 -13.57 -17.87 -2.86
N ASP A 119 -14.44 -16.91 -2.57
CA ASP A 119 -14.33 -15.53 -3.04
C ASP A 119 -13.53 -14.63 -2.07
N ARG A 120 -13.12 -15.17 -0.92
CA ARG A 120 -12.38 -14.43 0.13
C ARG A 120 -10.90 -14.79 0.13
N ALA A 121 -10.04 -13.78 0.03
CA ALA A 121 -8.59 -13.95 0.13
C ALA A 121 -8.13 -13.98 1.60
N LEU A 122 -7.07 -14.73 1.90
CA LEU A 122 -6.42 -14.76 3.20
C LEU A 122 -5.15 -13.91 3.11
N LEU A 123 -5.12 -12.77 3.79
CA LEU A 123 -4.02 -11.79 3.70
C LEU A 123 -3.24 -11.70 5.03
N PRO A 124 -1.96 -11.26 5.02
CA PRO A 124 -1.24 -10.95 6.26
C PRO A 124 -1.96 -9.87 7.06
N PRO A 125 -1.85 -9.83 8.41
CA PRO A 125 -2.32 -8.69 9.20
C PRO A 125 -1.75 -7.37 8.67
N LEU A 126 -2.58 -6.32 8.67
CA LEU A 126 -2.13 -5.00 8.29
C LEU A 126 -1.21 -4.46 9.38
N GLN A 127 -0.02 -3.99 8.99
CA GLN A 127 0.94 -3.41 9.94
C GLN A 127 0.47 -2.02 10.40
N ASP A 128 0.62 -1.75 11.69
CA ASP A 128 0.31 -0.44 12.24
C ASP A 128 1.36 0.58 11.81
N ARG A 129 0.91 1.66 11.17
CA ARG A 129 1.75 2.79 10.77
C ARG A 129 1.79 3.85 11.88
N PRO A 130 2.97 4.25 12.39
CA PRO A 130 3.04 5.32 13.36
C PRO A 130 2.65 6.67 12.76
N PHE A 131 2.07 7.53 13.59
CA PHE A 131 1.72 8.89 13.19
C PHE A 131 2.95 9.77 13.08
N ILE A 132 2.97 10.58 12.02
CA ILE A 132 3.92 11.66 11.82
C ILE A 132 3.16 12.95 11.58
N TYR A 133 3.47 13.96 12.38
CA TYR A 133 2.75 15.22 12.42
C TYR A 133 3.61 16.32 11.81
N CYS A 134 3.02 17.15 10.96
CA CYS A 134 3.57 18.47 10.65
C CYS A 134 2.56 19.54 11.05
N TYR A 135 3.03 20.76 11.28
CA TYR A 135 2.17 21.88 11.61
C TYR A 135 2.12 22.86 10.44
N TYR A 136 0.91 23.19 9.99
CA TYR A 136 0.66 24.18 8.96
C TYR A 136 -0.40 25.17 9.41
N ASP A 137 0.01 26.42 9.61
CA ASP A 137 -0.89 27.49 9.98
C ASP A 137 -1.57 28.09 8.73
N ALA A 138 -2.80 27.63 8.46
CA ALA A 138 -3.63 28.14 7.37
C ALA A 138 -4.26 29.51 7.66
N THR A 139 -4.16 30.03 8.89
CA THR A 139 -4.71 31.32 9.30
C THR A 139 -3.78 32.49 8.94
N VAL A 140 -2.51 32.21 8.65
CA VAL A 140 -1.55 33.22 8.18
C VAL A 140 -2.04 33.81 6.85
N LYS A 141 -2.12 35.14 6.79
CA LYS A 141 -2.52 35.87 5.59
C LYS A 141 -1.51 35.61 4.46
N LYS A 142 -1.97 34.94 3.41
CA LYS A 142 -1.22 34.54 2.22
C LYS A 142 -2.11 34.67 1.00
N SER A 143 -1.52 34.88 -0.17
CA SER A 143 -2.28 34.89 -1.42
C SER A 143 -2.87 33.50 -1.71
N ARG A 144 -3.82 33.42 -2.64
CA ARG A 144 -4.44 32.14 -3.00
C ARG A 144 -3.41 31.22 -3.64
N GLU A 145 -2.56 31.81 -4.46
CA GLU A 145 -1.48 31.17 -5.21
C GLU A 145 -0.42 30.62 -4.25
N GLU A 146 -0.11 31.34 -3.17
CA GLU A 146 0.78 30.86 -2.11
C GLU A 146 0.17 29.70 -1.31
N LYS A 147 -1.11 29.79 -0.93
CA LYS A 147 -1.80 28.70 -0.21
C LYS A 147 -1.92 27.44 -1.08
N ASP A 148 -2.16 27.59 -2.38
CA ASP A 148 -2.20 26.47 -3.32
C ASP A 148 -0.79 25.84 -3.48
N ALA A 149 0.27 26.65 -3.59
CA ALA A 149 1.65 26.15 -3.66
C ALA A 149 2.13 25.47 -2.36
N ASP A 150 1.77 26.01 -1.19
CA ASP A 150 1.99 25.35 0.11
C ASP A 150 1.27 23.99 0.16
N SER A 151 0.02 23.94 -0.31
CA SER A 151 -0.78 22.72 -0.35
C SER A 151 -0.16 21.65 -1.24
N ASP A 152 0.38 22.02 -2.41
CA ASP A 152 1.05 21.06 -3.31
C ASP A 152 2.33 20.48 -2.68
N LEU A 153 3.08 21.29 -1.93
CA LEU A 153 4.27 20.83 -1.20
C LEU A 153 3.88 19.89 -0.05
N LEU A 154 2.83 20.23 0.71
CA LEU A 154 2.28 19.38 1.76
C LEU A 154 1.79 18.03 1.21
N LEU A 155 1.18 18.00 0.02
CA LEU A 155 0.78 16.76 -0.63
C LEU A 155 2.00 15.87 -0.95
N THR A 156 3.08 16.45 -1.47
CA THR A 156 4.34 15.72 -1.69
C THR A 156 4.88 15.16 -0.38
N TRP A 157 4.88 15.96 0.69
CA TRP A 157 5.29 15.50 2.02
C TRP A 157 4.46 14.32 2.52
N ARG A 158 3.13 14.40 2.39
CA ARG A 158 2.23 13.31 2.78
C ARG A 158 2.51 12.03 1.99
N ARG A 159 2.69 12.12 0.68
CA ARG A 159 2.98 10.97 -0.18
C ARG A 159 4.29 10.32 0.21
N ALA A 160 5.36 11.12 0.37
CA ALA A 160 6.68 10.61 0.72
C ALA A 160 6.67 9.85 2.05
N TRP A 161 6.05 10.41 3.09
CA TRP A 161 5.97 9.75 4.39
C TRP A 161 5.01 8.54 4.41
N TRP A 162 3.91 8.61 3.64
CA TRP A 162 3.00 7.47 3.49
C TRP A 162 3.70 6.26 2.86
N ALA A 163 4.42 6.46 1.75
CA ALA A 163 5.16 5.41 1.07
C ALA A 163 6.18 4.72 1.99
N GLN A 164 6.74 5.47 2.94
CA GLN A 164 7.74 5.00 3.91
C GLN A 164 7.17 4.28 5.13
N GLY A 165 5.85 4.05 5.18
CA GLY A 165 5.21 3.30 6.27
C GLY A 165 4.61 4.14 7.39
N PHE A 166 4.39 5.44 7.19
CA PHE A 166 3.85 6.34 8.22
C PHE A 166 2.42 6.79 7.92
N ARG A 167 1.74 7.35 8.93
CA ARG A 167 0.48 8.08 8.79
C ARG A 167 0.74 9.58 8.92
N PRO A 168 0.96 10.30 7.81
CA PRO A 168 1.11 11.74 7.87
C PRO A 168 -0.16 12.41 8.38
N THR A 169 -0.04 13.50 9.11
CA THR A 169 -1.19 14.27 9.60
C THR A 169 -0.78 15.72 9.70
N ILE A 170 -1.48 16.59 8.97
CA ILE A 170 -1.19 18.03 8.95
C ILE A 170 -2.04 18.69 10.04
N LEU A 171 -1.39 19.07 11.13
CA LEU A 171 -2.02 19.78 12.24
C LEU A 171 -2.10 21.28 11.93
N GLY A 172 -3.19 21.91 12.34
CA GLY A 172 -3.43 23.33 12.18
C GLY A 172 -3.57 24.05 13.51
N SER A 173 -3.88 25.34 13.44
CA SER A 173 -4.03 26.18 14.63
C SER A 173 -5.20 25.73 15.52
N SER A 174 -6.20 25.01 14.98
CA SER A 174 -7.32 24.46 15.76
C SER A 174 -6.86 23.48 16.83
N GLU A 175 -5.91 22.61 16.52
CA GLU A 175 -5.40 21.60 17.46
C GLU A 175 -4.56 22.23 18.57
N ALA A 176 -3.88 23.34 18.26
CA ALA A 176 -3.16 24.14 19.24
C ALA A 176 -4.11 24.95 20.15
N ILE A 177 -5.14 25.58 19.59
CA ILE A 177 -6.13 26.38 20.34
C ILE A 177 -6.97 25.50 21.27
N GLY A 178 -7.31 24.28 20.83
CA GLY A 178 -8.02 23.30 21.66
C GLY A 178 -7.20 22.74 22.82
N ASN A 179 -5.89 23.04 22.88
CA ASN A 179 -5.01 22.56 23.93
C ASN A 179 -5.28 23.28 25.27
N PRO A 180 -5.37 22.58 26.42
CA PRO A 180 -5.56 23.21 27.72
C PRO A 180 -4.53 24.28 28.08
N MET A 181 -3.27 24.13 27.63
CA MET A 181 -2.19 25.08 27.92
C MET A 181 -2.21 26.33 27.02
N TYR A 182 -3.11 26.40 26.03
CA TYR A 182 -3.22 27.54 25.12
C TYR A 182 -3.61 28.84 25.85
N GLN A 183 -4.51 28.76 26.84
CA GLN A 183 -4.94 29.94 27.60
C GLN A 183 -3.79 30.54 28.43
N GLU A 184 -2.92 29.69 28.95
CA GLU A 184 -1.71 30.12 29.65
C GLU A 184 -0.74 30.78 28.69
N LEU A 185 -0.49 30.18 27.52
CA LEU A 185 0.37 30.75 26.48
C LEU A 185 -0.10 32.15 26.03
N GLN A 186 -1.41 32.39 25.92
CA GLN A 186 -1.92 33.71 25.53
C GLN A 186 -1.63 34.82 26.56
N ARG A 187 -1.41 34.45 27.83
CA ARG A 187 -1.11 35.41 28.90
C ARG A 187 0.38 35.71 29.02
N LEU A 188 1.24 34.87 28.41
CA LEU A 188 2.68 35.05 28.45
C LEU A 188 3.14 36.07 27.40
N GLU A 189 4.08 36.91 27.81
CA GLU A 189 4.77 37.84 26.92
C GLU A 189 5.96 37.11 26.27
N VAL A 190 5.80 36.72 25.00
CA VAL A 190 6.77 35.91 24.24
C VAL A 190 7.02 36.51 22.86
N GLN A 191 8.19 36.22 22.26
CA GLN A 191 8.46 36.63 20.89
C GLN A 191 7.50 35.95 19.89
N PRO A 192 7.13 36.62 18.79
CA PRO A 192 6.21 36.05 17.79
C PRO A 192 6.68 34.69 17.23
N GLU A 193 7.98 34.52 17.01
CA GLU A 193 8.60 33.29 16.51
C GLU A 193 8.42 32.16 17.52
N LEU A 194 8.72 32.42 18.80
CA LEU A 194 8.53 31.46 19.87
C LEU A 194 7.05 31.13 20.07
N LYS A 195 6.15 32.11 19.94
CA LYS A 195 4.70 31.88 20.00
C LYS A 195 4.27 30.91 18.90
N SER A 196 4.75 31.11 17.67
CA SER A 196 4.46 30.22 16.55
C SER A 196 5.01 28.82 16.77
N ASP A 197 6.22 28.69 17.33
CA ASP A 197 6.80 27.38 17.64
C ASP A 197 6.02 26.70 18.77
N LEU A 198 5.66 27.40 19.85
CA LEU A 198 4.83 26.87 20.92
C LEU A 198 3.45 26.42 20.43
N MET A 199 2.83 27.14 19.48
CA MET A 199 1.59 26.69 18.82
C MET A 199 1.77 25.34 18.12
N ARG A 200 2.87 25.18 17.37
CA ARG A 200 3.23 23.91 16.73
C ARG A 200 3.38 22.77 17.76
N TRP A 201 4.03 23.04 18.88
CA TRP A 201 4.21 22.06 19.95
C TRP A 201 2.92 21.73 20.70
N LEU A 202 2.05 22.71 20.96
CA LEU A 202 0.73 22.49 21.56
C LEU A 202 -0.16 21.64 20.66
N ALA A 203 -0.13 21.88 19.34
CA ALA A 203 -0.85 21.04 18.38
C ALA A 203 -0.38 19.58 18.46
N TRP A 204 0.94 19.34 18.49
CA TRP A 204 1.48 17.99 18.64
C TRP A 204 1.10 17.35 19.99
N GLN A 205 1.19 18.10 21.09
CA GLN A 205 0.84 17.60 22.42
C GLN A 205 -0.63 17.14 22.50
N SER A 206 -1.54 17.82 21.78
CA SER A 206 -2.95 17.43 21.66
C SER A 206 -3.12 16.04 21.02
N MET A 207 -2.19 15.62 20.15
CA MET A 207 -2.21 14.32 19.49
C MET A 207 -1.59 13.20 20.36
N GLY A 208 -0.54 13.52 21.11
CA GLY A 208 0.14 12.59 22.03
C GLY A 208 1.48 12.06 21.51
N THR A 209 1.77 10.79 21.77
CA THR A 209 3.04 10.16 21.36
C THR A 209 3.16 10.16 19.84
N GLY A 210 4.33 10.52 19.33
CA GLY A 210 4.55 10.54 17.89
C GLY A 210 5.80 11.31 17.52
N MET A 211 5.73 11.94 16.34
CA MET A 211 6.84 12.61 15.70
C MET A 211 6.35 13.96 15.19
N LEU A 212 7.05 15.02 15.53
CA LEU A 212 6.80 16.34 14.98
C LEU A 212 7.89 16.68 13.97
N VAL A 213 7.46 16.97 12.75
CA VAL A 213 8.31 17.08 11.57
C VAL A 213 7.99 18.34 10.78
N ASP A 214 9.03 19.01 10.29
CA ASP A 214 8.86 20.11 9.35
C ASP A 214 8.34 19.59 8.00
N TYR A 215 7.43 20.32 7.37
CA TYR A 215 6.88 19.94 6.07
C TYR A 215 7.91 19.98 4.93
N ILE A 216 9.08 20.59 5.15
CA ILE A 216 10.25 20.55 4.26
C ILE A 216 11.32 19.53 4.68
N LEU A 217 11.03 18.64 5.65
CA LEU A 217 11.83 17.46 5.95
C LEU A 217 11.21 16.22 5.29
N LEU A 218 11.96 15.60 4.38
CA LEU A 218 11.49 14.47 3.58
C LEU A 218 12.34 13.22 3.80
N PRO A 219 11.73 12.02 3.74
CA PRO A 219 12.44 10.75 3.83
C PRO A 219 12.98 10.35 2.45
N ILE A 220 14.16 10.87 2.12
CA ILE A 220 14.83 10.64 0.83
C ILE A 220 15.81 9.47 1.01
N ALA A 221 15.25 8.26 1.16
CA ALA A 221 16.00 7.02 1.32
C ALA A 221 15.17 5.79 0.94
N HIS A 222 15.86 4.66 0.81
CA HIS A 222 15.23 3.35 0.70
C HIS A 222 14.43 3.02 1.97
N THR A 223 13.33 2.29 1.82
CA THR A 223 12.41 1.96 2.93
C THR A 223 13.10 1.22 4.06
N GLU A 224 14.12 0.43 3.76
CA GLU A 224 14.88 -0.38 4.70
C GLU A 224 15.96 0.39 5.47
N ASP A 225 16.06 1.71 5.29
CA ASP A 225 17.02 2.52 6.03
C ASP A 225 16.88 2.32 7.56
N PRO A 226 17.99 2.13 8.30
CA PRO A 226 17.94 1.84 9.74
C PRO A 226 17.20 2.89 10.58
N LEU A 227 17.29 4.17 10.21
CA LEU A 227 16.57 5.23 10.91
C LEU A 227 15.07 5.09 10.64
N LEU A 228 14.64 4.89 9.39
CA LEU A 228 13.23 4.71 9.07
C LEU A 228 12.65 3.45 9.73
N VAL A 229 13.40 2.34 9.77
CA VAL A 229 13.03 1.12 10.50
C VAL A 229 12.83 1.41 12.00
N PHE A 230 13.76 2.15 12.63
CA PHE A 230 13.61 2.54 14.04
C PHE A 230 12.36 3.39 14.27
N LEU A 231 12.13 4.38 13.40
CA LEU A 231 11.01 5.29 13.48
C LEU A 231 9.67 4.56 13.30
N ARG A 232 9.60 3.56 12.41
CA ARG A 232 8.40 2.73 12.19
C ARG A 232 7.98 1.89 13.41
N ARG A 233 8.87 1.65 14.37
CA ARG A 233 8.52 0.92 15.61
C ARG A 233 7.49 1.65 16.46
N GLY A 234 7.32 2.96 16.30
CA GLY A 234 6.33 3.76 17.02
C GLY A 234 6.54 3.87 18.53
N LYS A 235 7.71 3.45 19.05
CA LYS A 235 8.04 3.45 20.48
C LYS A 235 9.26 4.35 20.72
N TYR A 236 9.04 5.48 21.37
CA TYR A 236 10.07 6.48 21.64
C TYR A 236 10.34 6.56 23.15
N PRO A 237 11.50 6.09 23.64
CA PRO A 237 11.77 6.02 25.08
C PRO A 237 12.07 7.38 25.71
N ALA A 238 12.50 8.37 24.93
CA ALA A 238 12.86 9.69 25.41
C ALA A 238 12.62 10.74 24.33
N MET A 239 12.50 11.99 24.75
CA MET A 239 12.44 13.12 23.85
C MET A 239 13.76 13.24 23.07
N THR A 240 13.70 12.96 21.77
CA THR A 240 14.88 12.80 20.93
C THR A 240 14.82 13.75 19.74
N ARG A 241 15.97 14.34 19.43
CA ARG A 241 16.23 15.14 18.23
C ARG A 241 17.50 14.64 17.57
N TRP A 242 17.73 15.05 16.32
CA TRP A 242 18.89 14.61 15.56
C TRP A 242 19.84 15.76 15.20
N LYS A 243 21.14 15.47 15.30
CA LYS A 243 22.18 16.39 14.85
C LYS A 243 22.05 16.65 13.36
N GLY A 244 22.12 17.91 12.95
CA GLY A 244 21.98 18.34 11.55
C GLY A 244 20.54 18.56 11.08
N LEU A 245 19.54 18.15 11.85
CA LEU A 245 18.12 18.41 11.58
C LEU A 245 17.52 19.49 12.48
N GLU A 246 18.29 20.04 13.42
CA GLU A 246 17.92 21.14 14.31
C GLU A 246 16.50 20.99 14.90
N SER A 247 15.54 21.81 14.47
CA SER A 247 14.13 21.85 14.90
C SER A 247 13.16 21.19 13.90
N ALA A 248 13.70 20.46 12.92
CA ALA A 248 12.94 19.84 11.84
C ALA A 248 12.40 18.45 12.18
N LEU A 249 12.96 17.76 13.19
CA LEU A 249 12.48 16.46 13.66
C LEU A 249 12.60 16.34 15.18
N PHE A 250 11.46 16.03 15.80
CA PHE A 250 11.36 15.60 17.18
C PHE A 250 10.57 14.30 17.27
N VAL A 251 11.00 13.39 18.15
CA VAL A 251 10.19 12.23 18.55
C VAL A 251 10.12 12.16 20.05
N GLY A 252 8.99 11.72 20.58
CA GLY A 252 8.86 11.56 22.02
C GLY A 252 7.51 11.01 22.47
N PRO A 253 7.46 10.50 23.71
CA PRO A 253 6.21 10.15 24.36
C PRO A 253 5.47 11.42 24.81
N LYS A 254 4.13 11.33 24.90
CA LYS A 254 3.25 12.46 25.27
C LYS A 254 3.68 13.16 26.56
N GLU A 255 4.13 12.39 27.54
CA GLU A 255 4.52 12.87 28.87
C GLU A 255 5.74 13.79 28.80
N GLU A 256 6.77 13.40 28.04
CA GLU A 256 7.97 14.21 27.86
C GLU A 256 7.68 15.45 26.99
N VAL A 257 6.84 15.34 25.96
CA VAL A 257 6.39 16.51 25.18
C VAL A 257 5.71 17.54 26.10
N THR A 258 4.80 17.09 26.96
CA THR A 258 4.07 17.96 27.90
C THR A 258 5.04 18.62 28.89
N LYS A 259 6.00 17.86 29.41
CA LYS A 259 7.02 18.35 30.34
C LYS A 259 7.94 19.39 29.69
N THR A 260 8.35 19.18 28.44
CA THR A 260 9.17 20.14 27.70
C THR A 260 8.42 21.45 27.49
N ILE A 261 7.15 21.42 27.07
CA ILE A 261 6.36 22.64 26.87
C ILE A 261 6.24 23.43 28.19
N ARG A 262 5.93 22.76 29.31
CA ARG A 262 5.87 23.44 30.62
C ARG A 262 7.19 24.07 31.01
N LYS A 263 8.29 23.31 30.92
CA LYS A 263 9.64 23.83 31.23
C LYS A 263 9.98 25.08 30.43
N VAL A 264 9.59 25.12 29.16
CA VAL A 264 9.80 26.29 28.30
C VAL A 264 8.95 27.47 28.75
N MET A 265 7.65 27.25 29.02
CA MET A 265 6.74 28.30 29.49
C MET A 265 7.15 28.88 30.85
N ASP A 266 7.79 28.05 31.70
CA ASP A 266 8.32 28.45 33.01
C ASP A 266 9.78 28.96 32.92
N SER A 267 10.38 29.01 31.73
CA SER A 267 11.80 29.34 31.56
C SER A 267 12.08 30.82 31.77
N PRO A 268 13.17 31.19 32.48
CA PRO A 268 13.56 32.58 32.63
C PRO A 268 13.98 33.24 31.31
N THR A 269 14.35 32.45 30.29
CA THR A 269 14.77 32.95 28.96
C THR A 269 13.60 33.10 27.98
N LEU A 270 12.35 32.87 28.43
CA LEU A 270 11.17 32.89 27.58
C LEU A 270 11.00 34.18 26.76
N LYS A 271 11.35 35.35 27.34
CA LYS A 271 11.21 36.66 26.67
C LYS A 271 12.20 36.86 25.51
N SER A 272 13.37 36.22 25.56
CA SER A 272 14.44 36.41 24.58
C SER A 272 14.56 35.26 23.58
N ALA A 273 14.01 34.09 23.90
CA ALA A 273 14.06 32.90 23.05
C ALA A 273 13.18 33.04 21.79
N LYS A 274 13.63 32.43 20.69
CA LYS A 274 12.93 32.40 19.40
C LYS A 274 12.31 31.05 19.09
N SER A 275 12.76 29.99 19.76
CA SER A 275 12.28 28.63 19.58
C SER A 275 12.25 27.86 20.89
N VAL A 276 11.51 26.75 20.91
CA VAL A 276 11.51 25.82 22.05
C VAL A 276 12.91 25.30 22.35
N ILE A 277 13.76 25.10 21.33
CA ILE A 277 15.15 24.67 21.52
C ILE A 277 15.94 25.75 22.27
N ASP A 278 15.82 27.01 21.87
CA ASP A 278 16.55 28.13 22.49
C ASP A 278 16.15 28.36 23.95
N ALA A 279 14.87 28.09 24.26
CA ALA A 279 14.34 28.19 25.61
C ALA A 279 14.61 26.94 26.48
N SER A 280 15.10 25.85 25.89
CA SER A 280 15.37 24.57 26.57
C SER A 280 16.83 24.39 26.96
N THR A 281 17.11 23.45 27.87
CA THR A 281 18.46 23.07 28.28
C THR A 281 19.00 21.89 27.45
N LYS A 282 20.32 21.71 27.45
CA LYS A 282 20.99 20.61 26.72
C LYS A 282 20.52 19.21 27.15
N ASN A 283 20.06 19.06 28.40
CA ASN A 283 19.64 17.77 28.97
C ASN A 283 18.16 17.45 28.70
N ASP A 284 17.39 18.38 28.13
CA ASP A 284 15.97 18.16 27.82
C ASP A 284 15.76 17.29 26.58
N PHE A 285 16.81 17.09 25.77
CA PHE A 285 16.76 16.31 24.54
C PHE A 285 17.91 15.31 24.47
N LYS A 286 17.58 14.05 24.18
CA LYS A 286 18.58 13.12 23.63
C LYS A 286 18.92 13.57 22.22
N VAL A 287 20.19 13.83 21.94
CA VAL A 287 20.66 14.18 20.60
C VAL A 287 21.27 12.95 19.96
N ASP A 288 20.58 12.40 18.97
CA ASP A 288 21.07 11.30 18.16
C ASP A 288 21.83 11.83 16.92
N LYS A 289 22.72 11.02 16.34
CA LYS A 289 23.47 11.37 15.13
C LYS A 289 22.71 10.79 13.95
N ALA A 290 21.97 11.63 13.21
CA ALA A 290 21.24 11.17 12.04
C ALA A 290 22.21 10.62 10.98
N GLN A 291 21.90 9.42 10.51
CA GLN A 291 22.41 8.86 9.26
C GLN A 291 21.47 9.27 8.12
N THR A 292 21.96 9.07 6.90
CA THR A 292 21.68 9.69 5.60
C THR A 292 20.26 9.68 5.03
N ALA A 293 19.21 9.37 5.81
CA ALA A 293 17.87 9.13 5.26
C ALA A 293 16.87 10.29 5.27
N LEU A 294 17.07 11.27 6.15
CA LEU A 294 16.16 12.40 6.27
C LEU A 294 16.84 13.67 5.79
N VAL A 295 16.15 14.37 4.90
CA VAL A 295 16.73 15.47 4.14
C VAL A 295 15.89 16.73 4.33
N HIS A 296 16.54 17.77 4.84
CA HIS A 296 15.90 19.03 5.22
C HIS A 296 16.19 20.13 4.18
N TYR A 297 15.14 20.69 3.58
CA TYR A 297 15.26 21.80 2.61
C TYR A 297 15.11 23.16 3.30
N SER A 298 15.93 23.43 4.32
CA SER A 298 15.86 24.67 5.09
C SER A 298 16.14 25.90 4.20
N PRO A 299 15.64 27.10 4.56
CA PRO A 299 15.95 28.33 3.82
C PRO A 299 17.44 28.58 3.62
N GLU A 300 18.27 28.24 4.61
CA GLU A 300 19.73 28.38 4.59
C GLU A 300 20.34 27.41 3.57
N ILE A 301 19.88 26.15 3.57
CA ILE A 301 20.29 25.13 2.61
C ILE A 301 19.87 25.52 1.21
N ILE A 302 18.63 25.98 1.02
CA ILE A 302 18.11 26.42 -0.28
C ILE A 302 18.96 27.55 -0.84
N LYS A 303 19.26 28.58 -0.02
CA LYS A 303 20.10 29.71 -0.42
C LYS A 303 21.50 29.26 -0.83
N LYS A 304 22.08 28.28 -0.13
CA LYS A 304 23.46 27.81 -0.37
C LYS A 304 23.58 26.83 -1.54
N GLN A 305 22.67 25.86 -1.65
CA GLN A 305 22.79 24.72 -2.57
C GLN A 305 21.89 24.84 -3.79
N TYR A 306 20.79 25.59 -3.71
CA TYR A 306 19.78 25.70 -4.78
C TYR A 306 19.47 27.18 -5.12
N PRO A 307 20.47 27.97 -5.57
CA PRO A 307 20.31 29.40 -5.79
C PRO A 307 19.16 29.73 -6.76
N LYS A 308 18.94 28.94 -7.82
CA LYS A 308 17.80 29.16 -8.74
C LYS A 308 16.44 29.05 -8.05
N VAL A 309 16.30 28.15 -7.08
CA VAL A 309 15.07 28.01 -6.29
C VAL A 309 14.96 29.16 -5.29
N HIS A 310 16.06 29.53 -4.65
CA HIS A 310 16.11 30.71 -3.77
C HIS A 310 15.67 31.98 -4.51
N ASP A 311 16.23 32.24 -5.68
CA ASP A 311 15.89 33.40 -6.52
C ASP A 311 14.42 33.35 -6.97
N SER A 312 13.87 32.16 -7.21
CA SER A 312 12.46 32.01 -7.52
C SER A 312 11.55 32.34 -6.33
N ILE A 313 11.99 32.01 -5.10
CA ILE A 313 11.27 32.34 -3.86
C ILE A 313 11.29 33.85 -3.61
N THR A 314 12.44 34.49 -3.79
CA THR A 314 12.58 35.95 -3.58
C THR A 314 11.77 36.76 -4.60
N ASN A 315 11.71 36.31 -5.85
CA ASN A 315 10.95 36.98 -6.92
C ASN A 315 9.44 36.65 -6.93
N GLY A 316 9.00 35.68 -6.13
CA GLY A 316 7.59 35.30 -6.03
C GLY A 316 7.40 34.00 -5.29
N ARG A 317 6.96 34.07 -4.03
CA ARG A 317 6.86 32.93 -3.11
C ARG A 317 6.12 31.73 -3.72
N ALA A 318 4.94 31.94 -4.33
CA ALA A 318 4.17 30.85 -4.94
C ALA A 318 4.95 30.14 -6.07
N ARG A 319 5.64 30.91 -6.93
CA ARG A 319 6.47 30.35 -8.01
C ARG A 319 7.68 29.59 -7.44
N GLY A 320 8.34 30.16 -6.44
CA GLY A 320 9.46 29.54 -5.74
C GLY A 320 9.09 28.23 -5.03
N LEU A 321 7.96 28.19 -4.33
CA LEU A 321 7.44 26.97 -3.71
C LEU A 321 7.09 25.91 -4.75
N GLY A 322 6.52 26.30 -5.90
CA GLY A 322 6.31 25.40 -7.01
C GLY A 322 7.62 24.81 -7.57
N ALA A 323 8.69 25.63 -7.67
CA ALA A 323 10.01 25.16 -8.09
C ALA A 323 10.64 24.23 -7.04
N LEU A 324 10.52 24.54 -5.75
CA LEU A 324 10.96 23.68 -4.65
C LEU A 324 10.23 22.32 -4.67
N ASN A 325 8.92 22.32 -4.90
CA ASN A 325 8.15 21.09 -4.95
C ASN A 325 8.58 20.18 -6.13
N ARG A 326 8.89 20.77 -7.29
CA ARG A 326 9.44 20.01 -8.43
C ARG A 326 10.84 19.45 -8.13
N LEU A 327 11.71 20.26 -7.50
CA LEU A 327 13.03 19.81 -7.05
C LEU A 327 12.94 18.63 -6.09
N ILE A 328 12.07 18.72 -5.07
CA ILE A 328 11.87 17.65 -4.07
C ILE A 328 11.34 16.37 -4.73
N ASN A 329 10.34 16.47 -5.61
CA ASN A 329 9.83 15.30 -6.34
C ASN A 329 10.92 14.66 -7.21
N ALA A 330 11.73 15.45 -7.91
CA ALA A 330 12.85 14.94 -8.71
C ALA A 330 13.90 14.24 -7.85
N HIS A 331 14.21 14.76 -6.66
CA HIS A 331 15.12 14.14 -5.71
C HIS A 331 14.57 12.82 -5.13
N LEU A 332 13.28 12.77 -4.75
CA LEU A 332 12.63 11.53 -4.29
C LEU A 332 12.65 10.45 -5.37
N HIS A 333 12.29 10.83 -6.59
CA HIS A 333 12.26 9.92 -7.73
C HIS A 333 13.67 9.42 -8.09
N ALA A 334 14.67 10.31 -8.17
CA ALA A 334 16.05 9.92 -8.46
C ALA A 334 16.62 8.92 -7.43
N VAL A 335 16.30 9.08 -6.14
CA VAL A 335 16.73 8.13 -5.11
C VAL A 335 16.04 6.78 -5.25
N TRP A 336 14.74 6.76 -5.58
CA TRP A 336 14.05 5.52 -5.93
C TRP A 336 14.70 4.83 -7.13
N GLN A 337 14.97 5.56 -8.23
CA GLN A 337 15.62 5.00 -9.42
C GLN A 337 17.02 4.44 -9.09
N SER A 338 17.80 5.15 -8.27
CA SER A 338 19.14 4.71 -7.85
C SER A 338 19.14 3.46 -6.97
N SER A 339 17.99 3.12 -6.38
CA SER A 339 17.85 1.89 -5.58
C SER A 339 17.76 0.65 -6.46
N PHE A 340 17.51 0.80 -7.77
CA PHE A 340 17.32 -0.31 -8.71
C PHE A 340 18.28 -0.18 -9.92
N PRO A 341 19.59 -0.44 -9.74
CA PRO A 341 20.60 -0.28 -10.78
C PRO A 341 20.38 -1.18 -12.01
N GLU A 342 19.67 -2.30 -11.88
CA GLU A 342 19.36 -3.21 -12.99
C GLU A 342 18.12 -2.74 -13.80
N GLY A 343 17.37 -1.77 -13.27
CA GLY A 343 16.23 -1.17 -13.95
C GLY A 343 14.87 -1.65 -13.44
N ILE A 344 13.89 -1.67 -14.35
CA ILE A 344 12.52 -2.11 -14.09
C ILE A 344 12.22 -3.34 -14.94
N GLU A 345 11.74 -4.41 -14.31
CA GLU A 345 11.33 -5.65 -14.98
C GLU A 345 9.81 -5.71 -15.07
N VAL A 346 9.26 -5.64 -16.30
CA VAL A 346 7.83 -5.83 -16.53
C VAL A 346 7.59 -7.26 -17.00
N LEU A 347 7.06 -8.10 -16.11
CA LEU A 347 6.93 -9.53 -16.40
C LEU A 347 6.01 -9.77 -17.60
N LYS A 348 6.51 -10.48 -18.62
CA LYS A 348 5.75 -10.93 -19.80
C LYS A 348 5.92 -12.45 -19.97
N PRO A 349 5.22 -13.28 -19.18
CA PRO A 349 5.44 -14.73 -19.14
C PRO A 349 5.10 -15.44 -20.46
N PHE A 350 4.18 -14.85 -21.24
CA PHE A 350 3.75 -15.38 -22.54
C PHE A 350 4.04 -14.33 -23.61
N PRO A 351 5.18 -14.40 -24.31
CA PRO A 351 5.56 -13.38 -25.29
C PRO A 351 4.54 -13.20 -26.42
N GLU A 352 3.84 -14.27 -26.77
CA GLU A 352 2.79 -14.30 -27.78
C GLU A 352 1.42 -13.95 -27.18
N HIS A 353 0.64 -13.15 -27.91
CA HIS A 353 -0.78 -12.90 -27.67
C HIS A 353 -1.18 -12.24 -26.33
N THR A 354 -0.22 -11.82 -25.51
CA THR A 354 -0.47 -11.13 -24.24
C THR A 354 0.11 -9.71 -24.18
N THR A 355 0.46 -9.12 -25.33
CA THR A 355 1.06 -7.79 -25.37
C THR A 355 0.11 -6.74 -24.78
N GLU A 356 -1.16 -6.74 -25.21
CA GLU A 356 -2.16 -5.78 -24.69
C GLU A 356 -2.45 -5.97 -23.19
N MET A 357 -2.27 -7.19 -22.68
CA MET A 357 -2.44 -7.51 -21.26
C MET A 357 -1.40 -6.79 -20.38
N VAL A 358 -0.14 -6.73 -20.85
CA VAL A 358 0.97 -6.12 -20.10
C VAL A 358 1.21 -4.64 -20.43
N THR A 359 0.60 -4.12 -21.51
CA THR A 359 0.73 -2.72 -21.95
C THR A 359 0.54 -1.68 -20.83
N PRO A 360 -0.46 -1.79 -19.93
CA PRO A 360 -0.61 -0.83 -18.82
C PRO A 360 0.59 -0.81 -17.87
N ALA A 361 1.14 -1.98 -17.55
CA ALA A 361 2.33 -2.12 -16.71
C ALA A 361 3.58 -1.56 -17.40
N LEU A 362 3.73 -1.79 -18.71
CA LEU A 362 4.81 -1.21 -19.52
C LEU A 362 4.77 0.32 -19.53
N LYS A 363 3.59 0.93 -19.74
CA LYS A 363 3.44 2.39 -19.71
C LYS A 363 3.80 2.98 -18.36
N LEU A 364 3.44 2.29 -17.27
CA LEU A 364 3.84 2.68 -15.92
C LEU A 364 5.36 2.60 -15.74
N ALA A 365 5.98 1.50 -16.18
CA ALA A 365 7.44 1.34 -16.12
C ALA A 365 8.17 2.42 -16.92
N ASP A 366 7.73 2.72 -18.14
CA ASP A 366 8.29 3.79 -18.97
C ASP A 366 8.17 5.16 -18.28
N SER A 367 7.04 5.41 -17.62
CA SER A 367 6.80 6.64 -16.85
C SER A 367 7.73 6.75 -15.63
N LEU A 368 7.98 5.64 -14.94
CA LEU A 368 8.90 5.56 -13.80
C LEU A 368 10.37 5.63 -14.22
N ALA A 369 10.71 5.13 -15.40
CA ALA A 369 12.05 5.21 -15.97
C ALA A 369 12.39 6.60 -16.53
N PHE A 370 11.38 7.44 -16.77
CA PHE A 370 11.54 8.79 -17.30
C PHE A 370 11.92 9.79 -16.21
N CYS A 371 12.82 10.73 -16.52
CA CYS A 371 13.22 11.79 -15.60
C CYS A 371 12.16 12.92 -15.51
N PRO A 372 11.70 13.29 -14.32
CA PRO A 372 10.78 14.41 -14.12
C PRO A 372 11.42 15.76 -14.46
N ASP A 373 10.57 16.80 -14.59
CA ASP A 373 11.04 18.18 -14.63
C ASP A 373 11.79 18.54 -13.34
N ASN A 374 13.03 19.01 -13.48
CA ASN A 374 13.88 19.44 -12.39
C ASN A 374 14.46 20.83 -12.71
N PRO A 375 14.22 21.86 -11.87
CA PRO A 375 14.77 23.20 -12.09
C PRO A 375 16.31 23.25 -12.05
N ILE A 376 16.95 22.25 -11.45
CA ILE A 376 18.41 22.14 -11.34
C ILE A 376 18.81 20.67 -11.61
N PRO A 377 18.91 20.21 -12.87
CA PRO A 377 19.14 18.79 -13.18
C PRO A 377 20.40 18.17 -12.55
N SER A 378 21.42 18.98 -12.28
CA SER A 378 22.68 18.55 -11.65
C SER A 378 22.66 18.57 -10.12
N SER A 379 21.52 18.86 -9.48
CA SER A 379 21.43 18.91 -8.02
C SER A 379 21.31 17.51 -7.41
N CYS A 380 21.87 17.39 -6.20
CA CYS A 380 21.60 16.26 -5.31
C CYS A 380 20.76 16.73 -4.11
N PRO A 381 20.09 15.81 -3.39
CA PRO A 381 19.39 16.13 -2.15
C PRO A 381 20.34 16.73 -1.09
N PRO A 382 19.85 17.60 -0.19
CA PRO A 382 20.69 18.20 0.84
C PRO A 382 21.51 17.19 1.64
N GLY A 383 22.81 17.46 1.80
CA GLY A 383 23.71 16.59 2.58
C GLY A 383 24.24 15.37 1.82
N ILE A 384 23.80 15.16 0.58
CA ILE A 384 24.29 14.09 -0.31
C ILE A 384 25.18 14.74 -1.38
N SER A 385 26.47 14.41 -1.37
CA SER A 385 27.46 15.03 -2.29
C SER A 385 27.57 14.33 -3.65
N SER A 386 27.16 13.06 -3.75
CA SER A 386 27.18 12.29 -4.99
C SER A 386 25.85 11.54 -5.12
N CYS A 387 25.17 11.76 -6.24
CA CYS A 387 23.90 11.11 -6.56
C CYS A 387 23.82 10.87 -8.08
N ALA A 388 22.94 9.96 -8.49
CA ALA A 388 22.63 9.79 -9.90
C ALA A 388 21.85 11.03 -10.40
N HIS A 389 22.37 11.70 -11.43
CA HIS A 389 21.69 12.83 -12.05
C HIS A 389 20.72 12.34 -13.11
N CYS A 390 19.48 12.82 -13.02
CA CYS A 390 18.43 12.56 -14.01
C CYS A 390 18.23 13.83 -14.83
N ALA A 391 18.61 13.82 -16.11
CA ALA A 391 18.35 14.95 -16.99
C ALA A 391 16.87 14.96 -17.38
N ALA A 392 16.15 16.04 -17.07
CA ALA A 392 14.72 16.16 -17.39
C ALA A 392 14.46 15.85 -18.87
N GLY A 393 13.47 14.98 -19.15
CA GLY A 393 13.17 14.59 -20.52
C GLY A 393 13.92 13.35 -21.04
N THR A 394 14.80 12.75 -20.22
CA THR A 394 15.57 11.54 -20.58
C THR A 394 15.05 10.30 -19.87
N THR A 395 15.39 9.12 -20.38
CA THR A 395 15.13 7.83 -19.72
C THR A 395 16.39 7.41 -18.96
N SER A 396 16.30 7.26 -17.64
CA SER A 396 17.44 6.94 -16.77
C SER A 396 17.56 5.45 -16.42
N MET A 397 16.46 4.69 -16.54
CA MET A 397 16.42 3.27 -16.20
C MET A 397 16.12 2.41 -17.43
N LYS A 398 16.69 1.21 -17.47
CA LYS A 398 16.34 0.19 -18.46
C LYS A 398 15.01 -0.45 -18.07
N VAL A 399 14.10 -0.58 -19.04
CA VAL A 399 12.88 -1.40 -18.88
C VAL A 399 13.08 -2.69 -19.66
N THR A 400 12.93 -3.83 -19.00
CA THR A 400 13.01 -5.17 -19.61
C THR A 400 11.70 -5.93 -19.46
N THR A 401 11.52 -6.97 -20.27
CA THR A 401 10.31 -7.81 -20.24
C THR A 401 10.62 -9.29 -20.06
N PRO A 402 11.18 -9.70 -18.91
CA PRO A 402 11.49 -11.10 -18.67
C PRO A 402 10.20 -11.93 -18.55
N GLU A 403 10.28 -13.20 -18.94
CA GLU A 403 9.16 -14.14 -18.79
C GLU A 403 8.95 -14.60 -17.34
N GLN A 404 10.03 -14.57 -16.54
CA GLN A 404 10.10 -15.20 -15.23
C GLN A 404 10.43 -14.14 -14.18
N TYR A 405 9.84 -14.29 -12.99
CA TYR A 405 10.13 -13.45 -11.86
C TYR A 405 11.46 -13.86 -11.21
N GLN A 406 12.32 -12.88 -10.98
CA GLN A 406 13.55 -13.05 -10.21
C GLN A 406 13.41 -12.30 -8.90
N ASN A 407 13.86 -12.92 -7.81
CA ASN A 407 13.89 -12.27 -6.49
C ASN A 407 15.23 -11.54 -6.31
N THR A 408 15.43 -10.45 -7.05
CA THR A 408 16.63 -9.60 -6.95
C THR A 408 16.28 -8.27 -6.29
N SER A 409 17.23 -7.70 -5.54
CA SER A 409 17.10 -6.35 -4.99
C SER A 409 17.50 -5.26 -5.97
N GLY A 410 18.16 -5.63 -7.08
CA GLY A 410 18.73 -4.71 -8.07
C GLY A 410 17.72 -4.19 -9.10
N ALA A 411 16.59 -4.85 -9.27
CA ALA A 411 15.53 -4.43 -10.19
C ALA A 411 14.19 -4.27 -9.47
N PHE A 412 13.35 -3.37 -9.97
CA PHE A 412 11.96 -3.25 -9.52
C PHE A 412 11.03 -4.05 -10.42
N ALA A 413 10.29 -5.00 -9.87
CA ALA A 413 9.42 -5.87 -10.65
C ALA A 413 7.97 -5.33 -10.75
N ILE A 414 7.40 -5.34 -11.95
CA ILE A 414 5.99 -5.08 -12.18
C ILE A 414 5.37 -6.31 -12.84
N GLY A 415 4.55 -7.03 -12.08
CA GLY A 415 3.87 -8.22 -12.56
C GLY A 415 2.40 -7.95 -12.89
N THR A 416 1.93 -8.48 -14.02
CA THR A 416 0.49 -8.49 -14.35
C THR A 416 -0.06 -9.89 -14.12
N VAL A 417 -0.98 -10.02 -13.17
CA VAL A 417 -1.63 -11.27 -12.78
C VAL A 417 -2.98 -11.38 -13.53
N PRO A 418 -3.10 -12.27 -14.53
CA PRO A 418 -4.35 -12.45 -15.26
C PRO A 418 -5.28 -13.43 -14.53
N HIS A 419 -6.58 -13.24 -14.73
CA HIS A 419 -7.54 -14.28 -14.45
C HIS A 419 -7.30 -15.48 -15.40
N PRO A 420 -7.48 -16.74 -14.98
CA PRO A 420 -7.30 -17.90 -15.86
C PRO A 420 -8.10 -17.83 -17.17
N TRP A 421 -9.33 -17.31 -17.11
CA TRP A 421 -10.16 -17.04 -18.30
C TRP A 421 -9.48 -16.08 -19.29
N THR A 422 -8.98 -14.95 -18.78
CA THR A 422 -8.30 -13.94 -19.60
C THR A 422 -7.09 -14.56 -20.28
N LEU A 423 -6.25 -15.26 -19.52
CA LEU A 423 -5.06 -15.89 -20.07
C LEU A 423 -5.41 -16.95 -21.13
N ALA A 424 -6.38 -17.83 -20.85
CA ALA A 424 -6.78 -18.89 -21.77
C ALA A 424 -7.33 -18.35 -23.09
N THR A 425 -8.17 -17.30 -23.06
CA THR A 425 -8.71 -16.69 -24.29
C THR A 425 -7.65 -15.96 -25.11
N LEU A 426 -6.70 -15.30 -24.46
CA LEU A 426 -5.59 -14.64 -25.14
C LEU A 426 -4.62 -15.65 -25.77
N THR A 427 -4.14 -16.64 -25.03
CA THR A 427 -3.15 -17.60 -25.55
C THR A 427 -3.72 -18.54 -26.61
N SER A 428 -5.02 -18.85 -26.56
CA SER A 428 -5.68 -19.63 -27.60
C SER A 428 -6.23 -18.78 -28.76
N LEU A 429 -6.20 -17.44 -28.65
CA LEU A 429 -6.83 -16.49 -29.58
C LEU A 429 -8.32 -16.79 -29.88
N LYS A 430 -9.03 -17.38 -28.90
CA LYS A 430 -10.45 -17.74 -28.98
C LYS A 430 -11.27 -16.79 -28.10
N GLU A 431 -12.40 -16.31 -28.62
CA GLU A 431 -13.35 -15.49 -27.85
C GLU A 431 -14.01 -16.27 -26.70
N ARG A 432 -14.13 -17.59 -26.85
CA ARG A 432 -14.70 -18.51 -25.87
C ARG A 432 -13.91 -19.82 -25.84
N VAL A 433 -13.71 -20.33 -24.63
CA VAL A 433 -13.16 -21.68 -24.39
C VAL A 433 -14.32 -22.67 -24.16
N ASP A 434 -14.18 -23.89 -24.65
CA ASP A 434 -15.17 -24.95 -24.46
C ASP A 434 -14.65 -26.07 -23.54
N VAL A 435 -15.55 -26.97 -23.10
CA VAL A 435 -15.21 -28.06 -22.18
C VAL A 435 -14.20 -29.05 -22.80
N SER A 436 -14.25 -29.27 -24.11
CA SER A 436 -13.30 -30.18 -24.79
C SER A 436 -11.89 -29.60 -24.73
N TRP A 437 -11.75 -28.30 -24.99
CA TRP A 437 -10.49 -27.58 -24.89
C TRP A 437 -9.93 -27.61 -23.46
N ILE A 438 -10.76 -27.30 -22.45
CA ILE A 438 -10.34 -27.33 -21.03
C ILE A 438 -9.79 -28.72 -20.65
N ARG A 439 -10.41 -29.79 -21.12
CA ARG A 439 -10.02 -31.16 -20.73
C ARG A 439 -8.83 -31.71 -21.51
N LYS A 440 -8.65 -31.30 -22.78
CA LYS A 440 -7.69 -31.93 -23.69
C LYS A 440 -6.46 -31.08 -24.00
N GLU A 441 -6.59 -29.75 -23.94
CA GLU A 441 -5.58 -28.81 -24.42
C GLU A 441 -5.09 -27.85 -23.34
N ALA A 442 -5.92 -27.50 -22.35
CA ALA A 442 -5.58 -26.48 -21.37
C ALA A 442 -4.48 -26.95 -20.38
N PRO A 443 -3.35 -26.23 -20.29
CA PRO A 443 -2.35 -26.50 -19.26
C PRO A 443 -2.89 -26.16 -17.86
N ARG A 444 -2.26 -26.72 -16.82
CA ARG A 444 -2.59 -26.51 -15.41
C ARG A 444 -1.72 -25.39 -14.84
N ASP A 445 -2.35 -24.37 -14.25
CA ASP A 445 -1.70 -23.22 -13.62
C ASP A 445 -0.55 -22.61 -14.45
N PRO A 446 -0.73 -22.39 -15.76
CA PRO A 446 0.36 -22.06 -16.67
C PRO A 446 1.05 -20.73 -16.32
N TRP A 447 0.32 -19.76 -15.74
CA TRP A 447 0.91 -18.47 -15.40
C TRP A 447 1.89 -18.61 -14.25
N LEU A 448 1.43 -19.19 -13.15
CA LEU A 448 2.22 -19.38 -11.94
C LEU A 448 3.40 -20.33 -12.18
N GLU A 449 3.22 -21.37 -13.00
CA GLU A 449 4.32 -22.23 -13.43
C GLU A 449 5.41 -21.40 -14.11
N THR A 450 5.04 -20.61 -15.14
CA THR A 450 5.99 -19.83 -15.92
C THR A 450 6.72 -18.79 -15.08
N ILE A 451 5.98 -17.96 -14.32
CA ILE A 451 6.61 -16.88 -13.55
C ILE A 451 7.56 -17.38 -12.47
N THR A 452 7.30 -18.55 -11.88
CA THR A 452 8.12 -19.10 -10.79
C THR A 452 9.15 -20.13 -11.28
N LYS A 453 9.18 -20.45 -12.57
CA LYS A 453 10.08 -21.47 -13.13
C LYS A 453 11.55 -21.15 -12.91
N GLY A 454 11.95 -19.89 -13.06
CA GLY A 454 13.34 -19.46 -12.85
C GLY A 454 13.79 -19.60 -11.39
N LEU A 455 12.87 -19.39 -10.45
CA LEU A 455 13.15 -19.45 -9.01
C LEU A 455 13.09 -20.88 -8.46
N LEU A 456 12.13 -21.68 -8.91
CA LEU A 456 11.79 -22.98 -8.30
C LEU A 456 12.12 -24.18 -9.19
N GLY A 457 12.44 -23.95 -10.47
CA GLY A 457 12.60 -25.00 -11.47
C GLY A 457 11.26 -25.56 -11.96
N SER A 458 11.31 -26.61 -12.79
CA SER A 458 10.12 -27.21 -13.41
C SER A 458 9.41 -28.25 -12.55
N LYS A 459 10.09 -28.90 -11.61
CA LYS A 459 9.56 -30.05 -10.83
C LYS A 459 9.00 -29.63 -9.47
N VAL A 460 8.17 -28.59 -9.44
CA VAL A 460 7.59 -28.04 -8.20
C VAL A 460 6.08 -27.94 -8.32
N SER A 461 5.39 -28.32 -7.24
CA SER A 461 3.92 -28.34 -7.19
C SER A 461 3.32 -26.93 -7.26
N SER A 462 2.11 -26.79 -7.84
CA SER A 462 1.37 -25.52 -7.85
C SER A 462 1.17 -24.96 -6.45
N ASN A 463 0.96 -25.82 -5.44
CA ASN A 463 0.82 -25.44 -4.03
C ASN A 463 2.09 -24.74 -3.52
N SER A 464 3.28 -25.27 -3.81
CA SER A 464 4.53 -24.60 -3.42
C SER A 464 4.72 -23.29 -4.17
N ARG A 465 4.39 -23.24 -5.46
CA ARG A 465 4.52 -22.02 -6.27
C ARG A 465 3.61 -20.89 -5.76
N ILE A 466 2.38 -21.20 -5.35
CA ILE A 466 1.44 -20.17 -4.87
C ILE A 466 1.90 -19.59 -3.53
N MET A 467 2.53 -20.40 -2.68
CA MET A 467 3.12 -19.92 -1.42
C MET A 467 4.23 -18.91 -1.68
N HIS A 468 5.15 -19.22 -2.59
CA HIS A 468 6.23 -18.31 -2.97
C HIS A 468 5.71 -17.04 -3.66
N PHE A 469 4.66 -17.16 -4.48
CA PHE A 469 4.00 -16.00 -5.06
C PHE A 469 3.37 -15.10 -3.99
N LYS A 470 2.66 -15.68 -3.02
CA LYS A 470 2.07 -14.92 -1.89
C LYS A 470 3.15 -14.16 -1.10
N GLN A 471 4.32 -14.77 -0.90
CA GLN A 471 5.48 -14.09 -0.31
C GLN A 471 5.96 -12.92 -1.20
N ALA A 472 6.15 -13.15 -2.50
CA ALA A 472 6.55 -12.12 -3.46
C ALA A 472 5.55 -10.95 -3.59
N VAL A 473 4.31 -11.13 -3.15
CA VAL A 473 3.28 -10.07 -3.13
C VAL A 473 3.24 -9.33 -1.80
N ALA A 474 3.31 -10.05 -0.67
CA ALA A 474 2.83 -9.54 0.61
C ALA A 474 3.76 -9.74 1.81
N ASP A 475 4.96 -10.30 1.61
CA ASP A 475 5.97 -10.35 2.65
C ASP A 475 6.43 -8.94 3.07
N GLU A 476 7.08 -8.79 4.23
CA GLU A 476 7.36 -7.47 4.86
C GLU A 476 8.04 -6.48 3.91
N HIS A 477 9.00 -6.96 3.11
CA HIS A 477 9.80 -6.16 2.18
C HIS A 477 9.32 -6.26 0.73
N ALA A 478 8.44 -7.22 0.39
CA ALA A 478 8.04 -7.46 -0.99
C ALA A 478 7.39 -6.21 -1.67
N PRO A 479 6.50 -5.44 -1.00
CA PRO A 479 5.91 -4.25 -1.59
C PRO A 479 6.90 -3.13 -1.92
N THR A 480 8.16 -3.17 -1.48
CA THR A 480 9.15 -2.14 -1.85
C THR A 480 9.93 -2.51 -3.12
N HIS A 481 9.91 -3.78 -3.51
CA HIS A 481 10.64 -4.31 -4.68
C HIS A 481 9.73 -4.78 -5.81
N ALA A 482 8.44 -5.00 -5.55
CA ALA A 482 7.50 -5.47 -6.56
C ALA A 482 6.12 -4.82 -6.46
N LEU A 483 5.52 -4.57 -7.63
CA LEU A 483 4.13 -4.17 -7.78
C LEU A 483 3.38 -5.21 -8.61
N TRP A 484 2.34 -5.80 -8.01
CA TRP A 484 1.47 -6.78 -8.67
C TRP A 484 0.13 -6.15 -9.05
N LEU A 485 -0.13 -6.11 -10.35
CA LEU A 485 -1.33 -5.57 -10.98
C LEU A 485 -2.21 -6.70 -11.51
N SER A 486 -3.45 -6.38 -11.86
CA SER A 486 -4.36 -7.35 -12.47
C SER A 486 -4.67 -6.98 -13.90
N ALA A 487 -4.67 -7.97 -14.80
CA ALA A 487 -4.92 -7.73 -16.22
C ALA A 487 -6.29 -7.10 -16.51
N GLU A 488 -7.28 -7.41 -15.67
CA GLU A 488 -8.67 -7.00 -15.88
C GLU A 488 -9.00 -5.63 -15.26
N ALA A 489 -8.08 -5.06 -14.48
CA ALA A 489 -8.27 -3.80 -13.78
C ALA A 489 -7.42 -2.68 -14.39
N ASP A 490 -7.92 -1.45 -14.30
CA ASP A 490 -7.10 -0.28 -14.64
C ASP A 490 -5.98 -0.09 -13.60
N ILE A 491 -4.93 0.62 -14.00
CA ILE A 491 -3.85 1.02 -13.10
C ILE A 491 -4.46 1.84 -11.94
N PRO A 492 -4.17 1.50 -10.67
CA PRO A 492 -4.68 2.27 -9.54
C PRO A 492 -4.30 3.75 -9.66
N PRO A 493 -5.25 4.69 -9.51
CA PRO A 493 -4.95 6.12 -9.65
C PRO A 493 -4.09 6.67 -8.50
N ASP A 494 -3.93 5.91 -7.42
CA ASP A 494 -3.22 6.29 -6.20
C ASP A 494 -1.76 5.80 -6.15
N LEU A 495 -1.17 5.37 -7.27
CA LEU A 495 0.23 4.88 -7.29
C LEU A 495 1.26 5.91 -6.84
N GLU A 496 0.98 7.21 -6.96
CA GLU A 496 1.86 8.26 -6.41
C GLU A 496 2.00 8.18 -4.89
N TRP A 497 1.02 7.61 -4.18
CA TRP A 497 1.12 7.31 -2.75
C TRP A 497 1.97 6.07 -2.48
N TYR A 498 1.92 5.09 -3.38
CA TYR A 498 2.72 3.87 -3.25
C TYR A 498 4.22 4.17 -3.42
N PHE A 499 4.59 4.99 -4.42
CA PHE A 499 5.97 5.39 -4.65
C PHE A 499 6.44 6.56 -3.77
N GLY A 500 5.52 7.41 -3.33
CA GLY A 500 5.82 8.56 -2.47
C GLY A 500 6.29 9.81 -3.21
N PHE A 501 6.22 9.79 -4.54
CA PHE A 501 6.53 10.92 -5.42
C PHE A 501 5.56 10.96 -6.60
N ARG A 502 5.50 12.10 -7.28
CA ARG A 502 4.71 12.27 -8.49
C ARG A 502 5.30 11.48 -9.65
N ILE A 503 4.51 10.61 -10.27
CA ILE A 503 4.98 9.82 -11.41
C ILE A 503 5.04 10.75 -12.64
N PRO A 504 6.17 10.83 -13.35
CA PRO A 504 6.26 11.62 -14.57
C PRO A 504 5.28 11.13 -15.62
N LYS A 505 4.67 12.07 -16.34
CA LYS A 505 3.86 11.73 -17.51
C LYS A 505 4.80 11.57 -18.70
N GLY A 506 4.94 10.35 -19.21
CA GLY A 506 5.83 10.07 -20.35
C GLY A 506 5.51 10.93 -21.59
N LEU A 507 6.45 10.96 -22.54
CA LEU A 507 6.42 11.78 -23.76
C LEU A 507 5.07 11.71 -24.53
N GLY A 508 4.36 10.60 -24.51
CA GLY A 508 3.06 10.45 -25.20
C GLY A 508 1.92 11.32 -24.65
N GLU A 509 1.94 11.66 -23.36
CA GLU A 509 0.90 12.51 -22.75
C GLU A 509 1.21 14.02 -22.89
N THR A 510 2.50 14.39 -22.89
CA THR A 510 2.93 15.79 -23.07
C THR A 510 2.70 16.29 -24.49
N TYR A 511 2.85 15.43 -25.51
CA TYR A 511 2.48 15.77 -26.89
C TYR A 511 0.97 15.98 -27.03
N MET A 512 0.12 15.13 -26.45
CA MET A 512 -1.34 15.30 -26.50
C MET A 512 -1.83 16.56 -25.74
N ALA A 513 -1.16 16.94 -24.65
CA ALA A 513 -1.47 18.15 -23.90
C ALA A 513 -1.01 19.44 -24.62
N MET A 514 0.03 19.39 -25.45
CA MET A 514 0.45 20.52 -26.29
C MET A 514 -0.36 20.62 -27.59
N SER A 515 -0.76 19.51 -28.18
CA SER A 515 -1.61 19.48 -29.39
C SER A 515 -3.10 19.78 -29.13
N GLY A 516 -3.54 19.67 -27.87
CA GLY A 516 -4.93 19.96 -27.46
C GLY A 516 -5.28 21.44 -27.29
N LYS A 517 -4.36 22.37 -27.61
CA LYS A 517 -4.61 23.82 -27.64
C LYS A 517 -4.77 24.32 -29.08
N ILE A 518 -5.74 23.79 -29.81
CA ILE A 518 -6.34 24.47 -30.98
C ILE A 518 -7.86 24.41 -30.82
N GLU A 519 -8.40 25.57 -30.43
CA GLU A 519 -9.74 26.13 -30.61
C GLU A 519 -10.96 25.20 -30.78
N GLN A 520 -11.85 25.27 -29.80
CA GLN A 520 -13.26 24.89 -29.94
C GLN A 520 -14.03 25.99 -30.70
N GLY A 521 -14.65 25.62 -31.82
CA GLY A 521 -15.68 26.37 -32.53
C GLY A 521 -16.75 25.41 -33.07
N PRO A 522 -18.01 25.87 -33.28
CA PRO A 522 -19.22 25.10 -32.97
C PRO A 522 -19.67 24.11 -34.06
N MET A 523 -20.38 23.06 -33.62
CA MET A 523 -21.06 22.08 -34.47
C MET A 523 -22.03 22.74 -35.46
N PRO A 524 -22.16 22.15 -36.67
CA PRO A 524 -23.48 22.04 -37.29
C PRO A 524 -23.79 20.61 -37.77
N GLY A 525 -25.04 20.20 -37.49
CA GLY A 525 -25.94 19.72 -38.55
C GLY A 525 -25.83 18.26 -39.02
N LYS A 526 -26.81 17.47 -38.60
CA LYS A 526 -27.22 16.18 -39.20
C LYS A 526 -27.34 16.26 -40.73
N VAL A 527 -26.75 15.32 -41.46
CA VAL A 527 -27.21 14.93 -42.82
C VAL A 527 -27.20 13.41 -42.97
N LYS A 528 -28.22 12.94 -43.67
CA LYS A 528 -28.76 11.58 -43.77
C LYS A 528 -27.91 10.65 -44.66
N ALA A 529 -28.12 9.36 -44.42
CA ALA A 529 -27.62 8.23 -45.21
C ALA A 529 -28.37 8.09 -46.54
N ASP A 530 -27.61 7.88 -47.62
CA ASP A 530 -28.13 7.46 -48.93
C ASP A 530 -27.75 6.00 -49.22
N LYS A 531 -28.75 5.23 -49.66
CA LYS A 531 -28.66 3.86 -50.19
C LYS A 531 -28.21 3.90 -51.66
N PRO A 532 -27.53 2.88 -52.20
CA PRO A 532 -27.50 2.67 -53.64
C PRO A 532 -28.63 1.74 -54.11
N ALA A 533 -29.12 2.07 -55.31
CA ALA A 533 -30.25 1.50 -56.02
C ALA A 533 -29.91 0.24 -56.85
N LYS A 534 -30.96 -0.51 -57.17
CA LYS A 534 -31.05 -1.62 -58.14
C LYS A 534 -31.07 -1.11 -59.58
N ALA A 535 -30.50 -1.89 -60.50
CA ALA A 535 -30.90 -2.15 -61.90
C ALA A 535 -29.93 -3.22 -62.47
N GLU A 536 -30.23 -4.15 -63.37
CA GLU A 536 -31.44 -4.68 -64.01
C GLU A 536 -31.03 -6.01 -64.71
N ARG A 537 -32.01 -6.73 -65.22
CA ARG A 537 -32.06 -8.15 -65.61
C ARG A 537 -31.86 -8.34 -67.12
N ALA A 538 -31.27 -9.45 -67.56
CA ALA A 538 -31.54 -10.06 -68.87
C ALA A 538 -31.43 -11.59 -68.81
N ALA A 539 -32.37 -12.27 -69.46
CA ALA A 539 -32.59 -13.73 -69.53
C ALA A 539 -31.68 -14.39 -70.61
N LYS A 540 -31.55 -15.71 -70.84
CA LYS A 540 -32.42 -16.92 -70.69
C LYS A 540 -31.60 -18.18 -71.10
N ALA A 541 -32.18 -19.37 -70.85
CA ALA A 541 -31.91 -20.74 -71.38
C ALA A 541 -30.84 -21.57 -70.63
N ASP A 542 -31.17 -22.63 -69.87
CA ASP A 542 -31.78 -23.95 -70.17
C ASP A 542 -30.69 -25.03 -70.40
N GLY A 543 -30.78 -26.16 -69.69
CA GLY A 543 -29.78 -27.23 -69.75
C GLY A 543 -29.59 -28.00 -68.44
N ASP A 544 -30.48 -28.96 -68.21
CA ASP A 544 -30.37 -30.05 -67.24
C ASP A 544 -29.15 -30.93 -67.56
N THR A 545 -28.21 -31.07 -66.62
CA THR A 545 -27.34 -32.26 -66.52
C THR A 545 -26.59 -32.28 -65.19
N ARG A 546 -26.90 -33.29 -64.38
CA ARG A 546 -26.09 -33.76 -63.26
C ARG A 546 -24.88 -34.55 -63.80
N PRO A 547 -23.66 -34.22 -63.37
CA PRO A 547 -22.65 -35.25 -63.14
C PRO A 547 -22.01 -35.15 -61.75
N GLU A 548 -21.38 -36.24 -61.36
CA GLU A 548 -20.93 -36.64 -60.03
C GLU A 548 -19.85 -35.73 -59.41
N LYS A 549 -19.80 -35.77 -58.07
CA LYS A 549 -18.73 -35.19 -57.23
C LYS A 549 -17.34 -35.64 -57.70
N PRO A 550 -16.40 -34.72 -57.96
CA PRO A 550 -14.99 -34.96 -57.77
C PRO A 550 -14.61 -34.62 -56.34
N GLN A 551 -14.02 -35.56 -55.61
CA GLN A 551 -13.36 -35.30 -54.33
C GLN A 551 -12.24 -34.25 -54.52
N PRO A 552 -12.13 -33.20 -53.69
CA PRO A 552 -11.00 -32.30 -53.74
C PRO A 552 -9.72 -33.00 -53.27
N ARG A 553 -8.64 -32.82 -54.05
CA ARG A 553 -7.26 -33.21 -53.69
C ARG A 553 -6.76 -32.43 -52.47
N PRO A 554 -5.84 -32.99 -51.68
CA PRO A 554 -5.43 -32.47 -50.37
C PRO A 554 -4.40 -31.32 -50.48
N GLU A 555 -4.71 -30.24 -51.20
CA GLU A 555 -3.81 -29.06 -51.23
C GLU A 555 -4.49 -27.69 -51.05
N ASP A 556 -5.83 -27.60 -50.98
CA ASP A 556 -6.50 -26.35 -50.61
C ASP A 556 -6.85 -26.33 -49.11
N THR A 557 -5.83 -26.29 -48.27
CA THR A 557 -6.00 -25.72 -46.93
C THR A 557 -5.77 -24.23 -47.09
N PRO A 558 -6.74 -23.33 -46.84
CA PRO A 558 -6.43 -21.92 -46.79
C PRO A 558 -5.46 -21.73 -45.62
N LYS A 559 -4.17 -21.53 -45.93
CA LYS A 559 -3.20 -20.99 -44.96
C LYS A 559 -3.86 -19.76 -44.37
N GLY A 560 -4.24 -19.84 -43.09
CA GLY A 560 -4.89 -18.74 -42.40
C GLY A 560 -4.07 -17.48 -42.62
N LYS A 561 -4.72 -16.43 -43.12
CA LYS A 561 -4.08 -15.14 -43.36
C LYS A 561 -3.38 -14.70 -42.07
N GLU A 562 -2.06 -14.68 -42.08
CA GLU A 562 -1.26 -14.25 -40.94
C GLU A 562 -1.66 -12.80 -40.63
N LEU A 563 -2.16 -12.58 -39.41
CA LEU A 563 -2.61 -11.25 -39.00
C LEU A 563 -1.40 -10.33 -38.96
N THR A 564 -1.55 -9.10 -39.48
CA THR A 564 -0.54 -8.08 -39.29
C THR A 564 -0.37 -7.77 -37.79
N PRO A 565 0.78 -7.25 -37.33
CA PRO A 565 0.98 -6.91 -35.92
C PRO A 565 -0.11 -5.99 -35.35
N LYS A 566 -0.62 -5.05 -36.16
CA LYS A 566 -1.71 -4.14 -35.77
C LYS A 566 -3.06 -4.86 -35.63
N GLU A 567 -3.37 -5.78 -36.55
CA GLU A 567 -4.60 -6.59 -36.46
C GLU A 567 -4.53 -7.56 -35.27
N MET A 568 -3.36 -8.12 -34.97
CA MET A 568 -3.14 -8.95 -33.79
C MET A 568 -3.36 -8.15 -32.49
N GLN A 569 -2.77 -6.96 -32.37
CA GLN A 569 -3.01 -6.08 -31.21
C GLN A 569 -4.49 -5.70 -31.07
N ALA A 570 -5.18 -5.38 -32.18
CA ALA A 570 -6.62 -5.09 -32.14
C ALA A 570 -7.44 -6.30 -31.66
N LYS A 571 -7.06 -7.52 -32.08
CA LYS A 571 -7.68 -8.76 -31.64
C LYS A 571 -7.40 -9.05 -30.16
N GLU A 572 -6.17 -8.94 -29.69
CA GLU A 572 -5.79 -9.08 -28.28
C GLU A 572 -6.60 -8.12 -27.40
N LYS A 573 -6.69 -6.85 -27.81
CA LYS A 573 -7.47 -5.84 -27.10
C LYS A 573 -8.95 -6.19 -27.03
N ALA A 574 -9.54 -6.66 -28.13
CA ALA A 574 -10.94 -7.08 -28.16
C ALA A 574 -11.20 -8.29 -27.23
N LEU A 575 -10.28 -9.26 -27.23
CA LEU A 575 -10.34 -10.42 -26.35
C LEU A 575 -10.21 -10.03 -24.87
N LEU A 576 -9.28 -9.14 -24.54
CA LEU A 576 -9.08 -8.63 -23.18
C LEU A 576 -10.34 -7.90 -22.68
N GLU A 577 -10.94 -7.03 -23.49
CA GLU A 577 -12.18 -6.32 -23.13
C GLU A 577 -13.38 -7.27 -22.99
N HIS A 578 -13.43 -8.33 -23.79
CA HIS A 578 -14.44 -9.38 -23.62
C HIS A 578 -14.22 -10.18 -22.34
N ALA A 579 -12.98 -10.56 -22.05
CA ALA A 579 -12.60 -11.28 -20.83
C ALA A 579 -12.93 -10.48 -19.57
N LYS A 580 -12.62 -9.18 -19.53
CA LYS A 580 -13.02 -8.26 -18.44
C LYS A 580 -14.51 -8.33 -18.13
N LYS A 581 -15.36 -8.34 -19.17
CA LYS A 581 -16.82 -8.44 -19.01
C LYS A 581 -17.24 -9.77 -18.39
N ILE A 582 -16.70 -10.89 -18.87
CA ILE A 582 -17.03 -12.23 -18.37
C ILE A 582 -16.57 -12.42 -16.92
N VAL A 583 -15.35 -11.98 -16.60
CA VAL A 583 -14.77 -12.07 -15.25
C VAL A 583 -15.57 -11.21 -14.26
N ALA A 584 -16.03 -10.03 -14.66
CA ALA A 584 -16.89 -9.19 -13.83
C ALA A 584 -18.35 -9.71 -13.70
N PHE A 585 -18.77 -10.64 -14.56
CA PHE A 585 -20.16 -11.08 -14.63
C PHE A 585 -20.51 -12.07 -13.52
N LYS A 586 -21.54 -11.72 -12.73
CA LYS A 586 -22.00 -12.52 -11.58
C LYS A 586 -23.21 -13.41 -11.87
N LYS A 587 -23.99 -13.13 -12.92
CA LYS A 587 -25.18 -13.95 -13.23
C LYS A 587 -24.76 -15.26 -13.88
N SER A 588 -25.43 -16.35 -13.51
CA SER A 588 -25.16 -17.67 -14.10
C SER A 588 -25.49 -17.69 -15.59
N THR A 589 -24.49 -17.90 -16.42
CA THR A 589 -24.56 -18.15 -17.86
C THR A 589 -23.70 -19.36 -18.23
N VAL A 590 -23.75 -19.78 -19.49
CA VAL A 590 -22.84 -20.81 -20.02
C VAL A 590 -21.37 -20.36 -19.82
N ASP A 591 -21.07 -19.11 -20.14
CA ASP A 591 -19.72 -18.55 -20.02
C ASP A 591 -19.25 -18.49 -18.56
N THR A 592 -20.11 -18.13 -17.59
CA THR A 592 -19.68 -18.14 -16.17
C THR A 592 -19.48 -19.56 -15.62
N ARG A 593 -20.20 -20.57 -16.14
CA ARG A 593 -19.99 -21.98 -15.75
C ARG A 593 -18.68 -22.52 -16.32
N LEU A 594 -18.36 -22.16 -17.56
CA LEU A 594 -17.08 -22.47 -18.19
C LEU A 594 -15.93 -21.76 -17.46
N ARG A 595 -16.11 -20.49 -17.09
CA ARG A 595 -15.20 -19.75 -16.24
C ARG A 595 -14.93 -20.48 -14.92
N ALA A 596 -15.97 -20.87 -14.20
CA ALA A 596 -15.83 -21.63 -12.95
C ALA A 596 -15.12 -22.98 -13.16
N SER A 597 -15.37 -23.66 -14.29
CA SER A 597 -14.69 -24.91 -14.63
C SER A 597 -13.18 -24.69 -14.87
N LEU A 598 -12.83 -23.57 -15.49
CA LEU A 598 -11.44 -23.19 -15.76
C LEU A 598 -10.72 -22.73 -14.48
N GLU A 599 -11.41 -22.04 -13.57
CA GLU A 599 -10.91 -21.70 -12.23
C GLU A 599 -10.61 -22.97 -11.41
N ALA A 600 -11.54 -23.94 -11.44
CA ALA A 600 -11.33 -25.23 -10.78
C ALA A 600 -10.21 -26.06 -11.41
N TRP A 601 -9.93 -25.87 -12.71
CA TRP A 601 -8.78 -26.48 -13.37
C TRP A 601 -7.46 -25.80 -12.95
N ASN A 602 -7.47 -24.47 -12.78
CA ASN A 602 -6.32 -23.63 -12.45
C ASN A 602 -6.46 -23.00 -11.05
N LEU A 603 -6.50 -23.84 -10.02
CA LEU A 603 -6.74 -23.41 -8.64
C LEU A 603 -5.66 -22.42 -8.15
N ALA A 604 -4.40 -22.65 -8.52
CA ALA A 604 -3.30 -21.83 -8.03
C ALA A 604 -3.21 -20.48 -8.76
N ASP A 605 -3.46 -20.46 -10.08
CA ASP A 605 -3.57 -19.19 -10.82
C ASP A 605 -4.79 -18.37 -10.35
N THR A 606 -5.91 -19.02 -10.07
CA THR A 606 -7.11 -18.36 -9.52
C THR A 606 -6.82 -17.74 -8.14
N GLU A 607 -6.13 -18.48 -7.27
CA GLU A 607 -5.72 -18.01 -5.96
C GLU A 607 -4.70 -16.86 -6.06
N ALA A 608 -3.73 -16.94 -6.98
CA ALA A 608 -2.76 -15.87 -7.23
C ALA A 608 -3.46 -14.57 -7.64
N TRP A 609 -4.38 -14.66 -8.60
CA TRP A 609 -5.18 -13.54 -9.07
C TRP A 609 -6.03 -12.92 -7.96
N LYS A 610 -6.75 -13.75 -7.20
CA LYS A 610 -7.59 -13.30 -6.08
C LYS A 610 -6.75 -12.63 -4.99
N PHE A 611 -5.62 -13.24 -4.61
CA PHE A 611 -4.74 -12.74 -3.56
C PHE A 611 -4.12 -11.38 -3.92
N ALA A 612 -3.53 -11.25 -5.13
CA ALA A 612 -2.92 -10.00 -5.58
C ALA A 612 -3.96 -8.86 -5.65
N ARG A 613 -5.15 -9.15 -6.17
CA ARG A 613 -6.27 -8.19 -6.23
C ARG A 613 -6.71 -7.72 -4.84
N ALA A 614 -6.92 -8.65 -3.93
CA ALA A 614 -7.34 -8.32 -2.57
C ALA A 614 -6.27 -7.52 -1.81
N PHE A 615 -4.99 -7.85 -1.99
CA PHE A 615 -3.87 -7.13 -1.38
C PHE A 615 -3.81 -5.68 -1.89
N LEU A 616 -3.90 -5.48 -3.21
CA LEU A 616 -3.90 -4.16 -3.84
C LEU A 616 -5.12 -3.33 -3.40
N ALA A 617 -6.32 -3.94 -3.38
CA ALA A 617 -7.55 -3.28 -2.94
C ALA A 617 -7.49 -2.86 -1.48
N ARG A 618 -6.95 -3.71 -0.59
CA ARG A 618 -6.77 -3.38 0.83
C ARG A 618 -5.83 -2.19 1.03
N ARG A 619 -4.73 -2.12 0.27
CA ARG A 619 -3.80 -0.99 0.31
C ARG A 619 -4.50 0.34 -0.04
N SER A 620 -5.29 0.36 -1.11
CA SER A 620 -6.04 1.56 -1.50
C SER A 620 -7.12 1.91 -0.47
N MET A 621 -7.78 0.91 0.13
CA MET A 621 -8.77 1.13 1.17
C MET A 621 -8.15 1.73 2.45
N GLU A 622 -7.00 1.21 2.89
CA GLU A 622 -6.23 1.75 4.03
C GLU A 622 -5.93 3.25 3.83
N ARG A 623 -5.45 3.62 2.64
CA ARG A 623 -5.17 5.01 2.28
C ARG A 623 -6.41 5.88 2.33
N ILE A 624 -7.51 5.43 1.71
CA ILE A 624 -8.77 6.19 1.66
C ILE A 624 -9.35 6.40 3.07
N GLU A 625 -9.30 5.38 3.91
CA GLU A 625 -9.79 5.48 5.29
C GLU A 625 -8.95 6.44 6.12
N TRP A 626 -7.62 6.38 5.99
CA TRP A 626 -6.73 7.37 6.62
C TRP A 626 -6.99 8.78 6.10
N GLU A 627 -7.09 8.99 4.78
CA GLU A 627 -7.33 10.32 4.19
C GLU A 627 -8.66 10.92 4.69
N LYS A 628 -9.70 10.10 4.85
CA LYS A 628 -10.97 10.53 5.45
C LYS A 628 -10.80 11.00 6.90
N GLN A 629 -9.96 10.33 7.68
CA GLN A 629 -9.65 10.75 9.06
C GLN A 629 -8.80 12.02 9.08
N GLU A 630 -7.81 12.12 8.20
CA GLU A 630 -6.86 13.24 8.11
C GLU A 630 -7.52 14.52 7.57
N SER A 631 -8.49 14.39 6.66
CA SER A 631 -9.22 15.54 6.07
C SER A 631 -9.95 16.42 7.08
N LYS A 632 -10.09 15.96 8.33
CA LYS A 632 -10.66 16.71 9.45
C LYS A 632 -9.72 17.78 10.00
N TYR A 633 -8.42 17.67 9.72
CA TYR A 633 -7.40 18.62 10.16
C TYR A 633 -7.10 19.67 9.08
N SER A 634 -6.59 20.83 9.50
CA SER A 634 -6.03 21.89 8.64
C SER A 634 -6.88 22.34 7.44
N GLY A 635 -8.21 22.18 7.50
CA GLY A 635 -9.13 22.67 6.46
C GLY A 635 -8.90 22.07 5.06
N GLY A 636 -8.27 20.89 4.96
CA GLY A 636 -7.99 20.20 3.71
C GLY A 636 -6.74 20.70 2.96
N ALA A 637 -5.79 21.35 3.63
CA ALA A 637 -4.46 21.59 3.07
C ALA A 637 -3.76 20.26 2.73
N GLY A 638 -3.04 20.20 1.61
CA GLY A 638 -2.36 18.97 1.18
C GLY A 638 -3.28 17.85 0.69
N SER A 639 -4.53 18.17 0.31
CA SER A 639 -5.49 17.23 -0.29
C SER A 639 -5.20 16.96 -1.77
N GLU A 640 -5.44 15.74 -2.25
CA GLU A 640 -5.30 15.39 -3.69
C GLU A 640 -6.21 16.22 -4.59
N LYS A 641 -7.40 16.59 -4.11
CA LYS A 641 -8.35 17.43 -4.86
C LYS A 641 -7.98 18.91 -4.82
N GLY A 642 -6.82 19.24 -4.26
CA GLY A 642 -6.43 20.58 -3.86
C GLY A 642 -7.29 21.11 -2.71
N ARG A 643 -7.15 22.40 -2.43
CA ARG A 643 -7.99 23.10 -1.44
C ARG A 643 -9.44 23.14 -1.92
N ASN A 644 -10.37 22.85 -1.01
CA ASN A 644 -11.79 22.74 -1.34
C ASN A 644 -12.38 24.08 -1.85
N ALA A 645 -13.50 23.99 -2.57
CA ALA A 645 -14.16 25.17 -3.16
C ALA A 645 -14.60 26.19 -2.11
N TRP A 646 -14.98 25.74 -0.91
CA TRP A 646 -15.39 26.60 0.20
C TRP A 646 -14.23 27.44 0.76
N SER A 647 -13.07 26.84 0.96
CA SER A 647 -11.83 27.52 1.40
C SER A 647 -11.39 28.54 0.34
N ARG A 648 -11.48 28.18 -0.94
CA ARG A 648 -11.18 29.11 -2.05
C ARG A 648 -12.17 30.27 -2.14
N TRP A 649 -13.46 30.02 -1.86
CA TRP A 649 -14.49 31.06 -1.80
C TRP A 649 -14.30 32.00 -0.60
N LYS A 650 -13.90 31.46 0.56
CA LYS A 650 -13.58 32.27 1.74
C LYS A 650 -12.40 33.21 1.45
N ASP A 651 -11.37 32.72 0.78
CA ASP A 651 -10.23 33.56 0.36
C ASP A 651 -10.65 34.69 -0.60
N SER A 652 -11.64 34.46 -1.49
CA SER A 652 -12.13 35.53 -2.36
C SER A 652 -12.87 36.63 -1.62
N LYS A 653 -13.58 36.28 -0.53
CA LYS A 653 -14.24 37.27 0.32
C LYS A 653 -13.29 38.09 1.17
N GLU A 654 -12.12 37.56 1.52
CA GLU A 654 -11.09 38.31 2.26
C GLU A 654 -10.30 39.29 1.36
N ARG A 655 -10.50 39.24 0.03
CA ARG A 655 -9.95 40.22 -0.93
C ARG A 655 -10.90 41.40 -1.21
N GLU A 656 -12.19 41.26 -0.89
CA GLU A 656 -13.18 42.35 -0.89
C GLU A 656 -13.15 43.07 0.46
#